data_AF-A0AAE1JQH3-F1
#
_entry.id   AF-A0AAE1JQH3-F1
#
_cell.length_a   1.000
_cell.length_b   1.000
_cell.length_c   1.000
_cell.angle_alpha   90.00
_cell.angle_beta   90.00
_cell.angle_gamma   90.00
#
_symmetry.space_group_name_H-M   'P 1'
#
loop_
_entity.id
_entity.type
_entity.pdbx_description
1 polymer ?
#
loop_
_entity_poly.entity_id
_entity_poly.type
_entity_poly.pdbx_seq_one_letter_code
_entity_poly.pdbx_strand_id
1 'polypeptide(L)'
;MELPLKVAQAVHVLNHDVQSCNRVAANQWLVQFQQTDAAWEVATAILTSDNLRHHHSFPSDFEVEFFAAQILKRKIQNEGYQLQLGAKDALLNALLLAAKRFSTGPPQLLTQICLALSALVLRVVEHGNPIEKLFYSLQNLQSQDDGNIAVLEMLTVLPEEVVDNQRSDSKISSSQKSHYSQELLSHTPMVLEFLLRQSENNFDGSVQQHERNRKILRCLLSWVRAGCFSEIPQGTLPAHPLLNFLFNSLQVPLSFDLAIEVLIELVSRHEGVPQVLLCRVHYLKEVLLLPALSRGDEKIIGGLACLLSEIGQAAPSLIVEASPEALALADALLSCVTFPSEDWEIADSTLQFWSTHASYILGLDENGAKSRKHVEAIFSSVFSALLDSLLLRSQVDDSTYNDDSRVIDLPDGLVHFRMNLVELLVDICHLLGSSIFMQKLFIGGWGSPNLPIPWKEVESKLFVLNAVAEVIIQDGQTFDASIVMQLVTMLSTKPSDGLKGFICIVYRSLADAVGSYSKWISAFKTNFGPLLLFLAIGISEPLSSNACASALRKVCEDASVVIYEPSNLEILMWIGEGLEKWHLPLEDEEEVVNAISLVLGSVPNRELKGNLLARLLTSSFEAVGKLVDPDSSHSLQQNPSSYTQVLNAAARGLHRIGTVFSHLAMSGVAEPATDDSILSLLSVFWPILEKLFCSEHMESGNLSMAACRALSLAIQSSGQHFATLLSKVLDWLSTNFVLFQSHDCYIRTASIVIKEFGHKEEYGPLFVTTFERFTNAASVTALTSSYICDQEPDLVEAYTNFASTFIHSCNKDVLATSGSLLEVSVQKAAICCTAMHRGAALAAMSYLSCFLDVSLVSLLECANCIVEGSFNATAIHVISHSGEGLVSNVVYALLGVSAMSRVHKCATILQQLAAICNLCERTTWKTILCRETLHGWLHSAVQAFPAEYLNQGEAETLVPLWSKALADAAADYMESKRSDGVMSNFGHMQGKGGRVLKRLVREFADAHRNMQI
;
A
#
# COMPACT_ATOMS: atom_id res chain seq x y z
N MET A 1 -55.46 -8.71 0.51
CA MET A 1 -55.49 -7.25 0.76
C MET A 1 -54.79 -6.82 2.06
N GLU A 2 -54.71 -7.65 3.11
CA GLU A 2 -54.04 -7.25 4.37
C GLU A 2 -52.50 -7.11 4.28
N LEU A 3 -51.82 -7.94 3.48
CA LEU A 3 -50.35 -7.98 3.44
C LEU A 3 -49.69 -6.73 2.83
N PRO A 4 -50.16 -6.18 1.68
CA PRO A 4 -49.65 -4.91 1.14
C PRO A 4 -49.80 -3.74 2.12
N LEU A 5 -50.88 -3.74 2.92
CA LEU A 5 -51.14 -2.70 3.91
C LEU A 5 -50.16 -2.78 5.09
N LYS A 6 -49.80 -3.99 5.53
CA LYS A 6 -48.74 -4.21 6.53
C LYS A 6 -47.36 -3.79 6.04
N VAL A 7 -47.06 -4.03 4.76
CA VAL A 7 -45.81 -3.56 4.13
C VAL A 7 -45.77 -2.03 4.12
N ALA A 8 -46.84 -1.36 3.70
CA ALA A 8 -46.92 0.10 3.69
C ALA A 8 -46.73 0.70 5.10
N GLN A 9 -47.35 0.09 6.12
CA GLN A 9 -47.18 0.50 7.52
C GLN A 9 -45.75 0.31 8.02
N ALA A 10 -45.12 -0.82 7.71
CA ALA A 10 -43.76 -1.10 8.13
C ALA A 10 -42.73 -0.17 7.44
N VAL A 11 -42.90 0.15 6.16
CA VAL A 11 -42.07 1.13 5.44
C VAL A 11 -42.24 2.53 6.06
N HIS A 12 -43.47 2.93 6.37
CA HIS A 12 -43.73 4.21 7.01
C HIS A 12 -43.07 4.32 8.40
N VAL A 13 -43.14 3.25 9.22
CA VAL A 13 -42.46 3.18 10.52
C VAL A 13 -40.94 3.25 10.35
N LEU A 14 -40.37 2.57 9.36
CA LEU A 14 -38.94 2.57 9.10
C LEU A 14 -38.40 3.99 8.81
N ASN A 15 -39.13 4.79 8.03
CA ASN A 15 -38.67 6.10 7.55
C ASN A 15 -39.05 7.27 8.46
N HIS A 16 -40.16 7.17 9.21
CA HIS A 16 -40.73 8.32 9.93
C HIS A 16 -40.91 8.14 11.44
N ASP A 17 -40.72 6.93 12.00
CA ASP A 17 -40.86 6.73 13.45
C ASP A 17 -39.67 7.35 14.23
N VAL A 18 -39.99 8.15 15.24
CA VAL A 18 -39.03 8.86 16.08
C VAL A 18 -38.22 7.88 16.97
N GLN A 19 -38.80 6.72 17.30
CA GLN A 19 -38.18 5.71 18.15
C GLN A 19 -37.31 4.74 17.33
N SER A 20 -36.02 4.66 17.67
CA SER A 20 -35.06 3.76 16.99
C SER A 20 -35.42 2.28 17.11
N CYS A 21 -36.02 1.85 18.24
CA CYS A 21 -36.44 0.46 18.43
C CYS A 21 -37.54 0.03 17.45
N ASN A 22 -38.51 0.90 17.14
CA ASN A 22 -39.57 0.60 16.18
C ASN A 22 -39.04 0.54 14.74
N ARG A 23 -38.10 1.43 14.38
CA ARG A 23 -37.41 1.39 13.08
C ARG A 23 -36.61 0.10 12.89
N VAL A 24 -35.92 -0.37 13.92
CA VAL A 24 -35.19 -1.64 13.89
C VAL A 24 -36.16 -2.82 13.74
N ALA A 25 -37.26 -2.85 14.50
CA ALA A 25 -38.27 -3.90 14.40
C ALA A 25 -38.94 -3.94 13.01
N ALA A 26 -39.26 -2.77 12.44
CA ALA A 26 -39.79 -2.65 11.09
C ALA A 26 -38.78 -3.14 10.04
N ASN A 27 -37.50 -2.75 10.15
CA ASN A 27 -36.44 -3.23 9.25
C ASN A 27 -36.28 -4.75 9.32
N GLN A 28 -36.22 -5.33 10.52
CA GLN A 28 -36.11 -6.78 10.71
C GLN A 28 -37.28 -7.53 10.07
N TRP A 29 -38.50 -7.03 10.26
CA TRP A 29 -39.69 -7.60 9.64
C TRP A 29 -39.65 -7.48 8.11
N LEU A 30 -39.24 -6.33 7.56
CA LEU A 30 -39.10 -6.11 6.11
C LEU A 30 -38.02 -7.00 5.48
N VAL A 31 -36.90 -7.24 6.19
CA VAL A 31 -35.84 -8.17 5.76
C VAL A 31 -36.35 -9.61 5.75
N GLN A 32 -37.11 -10.03 6.77
CA GLN A 32 -37.74 -11.35 6.77
C GLN A 32 -38.78 -11.48 5.65
N PHE A 33 -39.59 -10.45 5.43
CA PHE A 33 -40.56 -10.41 4.34
C PHE A 33 -39.89 -10.55 2.96
N GLN A 34 -38.73 -9.90 2.72
CA GLN A 34 -37.96 -10.03 1.47
C GLN A 34 -37.59 -11.47 1.11
N GLN A 35 -37.44 -12.34 2.11
CA GLN A 35 -37.09 -13.76 1.92
C GLN A 35 -38.31 -14.64 1.62
N THR A 36 -39.53 -14.13 1.78
CA THR A 36 -40.77 -14.90 1.53
C THR A 36 -41.17 -14.93 0.06
N ASP A 37 -41.94 -15.94 -0.34
CA ASP A 37 -42.52 -16.01 -1.70
C ASP A 37 -43.59 -14.93 -1.93
N ALA A 38 -44.33 -14.55 -0.88
CA ALA A 38 -45.37 -13.53 -0.94
C ALA A 38 -44.85 -12.16 -1.40
N ALA A 39 -43.55 -11.90 -1.23
CA ALA A 39 -42.91 -10.67 -1.66
C ALA A 39 -42.99 -10.45 -3.17
N TRP A 40 -42.99 -11.51 -4.00
CA TRP A 40 -43.15 -11.41 -5.45
C TRP A 40 -44.49 -10.80 -5.85
N GLU A 41 -45.58 -11.35 -5.33
CA GLU A 41 -46.94 -10.92 -5.66
C GLU A 41 -47.25 -9.54 -5.07
N VAL A 42 -46.87 -9.30 -3.81
CA VAL A 42 -47.15 -8.04 -3.12
C VAL A 42 -46.40 -6.87 -3.77
N ALA A 43 -45.11 -7.03 -4.06
CA ALA A 43 -44.33 -5.96 -4.70
C ALA A 43 -44.82 -5.68 -6.13
N THR A 44 -45.16 -6.72 -6.90
CA THR A 44 -45.75 -6.56 -8.24
C THR A 44 -47.08 -5.82 -8.18
N ALA A 45 -47.97 -6.20 -7.26
CA ALA A 45 -49.28 -5.57 -7.10
C ALA A 45 -49.20 -4.10 -6.69
N ILE A 46 -48.24 -3.73 -5.82
CA ILE A 46 -48.00 -2.33 -5.43
C ILE A 46 -47.64 -1.48 -6.66
N LEU A 47 -46.77 -1.98 -7.55
CA LEU A 47 -46.33 -1.24 -8.73
C LEU A 47 -47.39 -1.16 -9.85
N THR A 48 -48.22 -2.19 -10.03
CA THR A 48 -49.16 -2.27 -11.15
C THR A 48 -50.59 -1.82 -10.84
N SER A 49 -50.98 -1.66 -9.56
CA SER A 49 -52.37 -1.33 -9.21
C SER A 49 -52.64 0.18 -9.16
N ASP A 50 -53.67 0.64 -9.89
CA ASP A 50 -54.18 2.02 -9.82
C ASP A 50 -55.02 2.29 -8.55
N ASN A 51 -55.59 1.23 -7.96
CA ASN A 51 -56.64 1.32 -6.94
C ASN A 51 -56.16 1.72 -5.53
N LEU A 52 -54.85 1.73 -5.26
CA LEU A 52 -54.33 2.12 -3.94
C LEU A 52 -54.38 3.64 -3.70
N ARG A 53 -54.44 4.46 -4.77
CA ARG A 53 -54.48 5.94 -4.66
C ARG A 53 -55.84 6.51 -4.23
N HIS A 54 -56.92 5.74 -4.38
CA HIS A 54 -58.27 6.27 -4.21
C HIS A 54 -58.92 6.01 -2.85
N HIS A 55 -58.35 5.17 -1.98
CA HIS A 55 -59.00 4.83 -0.71
C HIS A 55 -58.27 5.15 0.58
N HIS A 56 -56.96 5.43 0.61
CA HIS A 56 -56.32 5.91 1.84
C HIS A 56 -55.16 6.87 1.54
N SER A 57 -55.30 8.12 1.96
CA SER A 57 -54.25 9.14 1.96
C SER A 57 -53.15 8.76 2.96
N PHE A 58 -52.21 7.90 2.57
CA PHE A 58 -50.92 7.81 3.25
C PHE A 58 -49.96 8.84 2.63
N PRO A 59 -49.17 9.59 3.42
CA PRO A 59 -48.24 10.59 2.89
C PRO A 59 -47.05 10.02 2.09
N SER A 60 -46.86 8.69 2.06
CA SER A 60 -45.61 8.03 1.63
C SER A 60 -45.80 7.00 0.50
N ASP A 61 -46.67 7.26 -0.47
CA ASP A 61 -46.89 6.36 -1.62
C ASP A 61 -45.59 6.08 -2.41
N PHE A 62 -44.74 7.10 -2.60
CA PHE A 62 -43.45 6.95 -3.29
C PHE A 62 -42.50 5.99 -2.56
N GLU A 63 -42.42 6.04 -1.23
CA GLU A 63 -41.49 5.19 -0.46
C GLU A 63 -41.88 3.72 -0.54
N VAL A 64 -43.18 3.43 -0.53
CA VAL A 64 -43.72 2.07 -0.65
C VAL A 64 -43.53 1.54 -2.08
N GLU A 65 -43.78 2.37 -3.09
CA GLU A 65 -43.52 2.06 -4.50
C GLU A 65 -42.01 1.81 -4.74
N PHE A 66 -41.12 2.64 -4.17
CA PHE A 66 -39.67 2.49 -4.27
C PHE A 66 -39.17 1.22 -3.58
N PHE A 67 -39.65 0.94 -2.38
CA PHE A 67 -39.35 -0.29 -1.66
C PHE A 67 -39.80 -1.53 -2.46
N ALA A 68 -41.00 -1.50 -3.07
CA ALA A 68 -41.48 -2.60 -3.91
C ALA A 68 -40.57 -2.84 -5.12
N ALA A 69 -40.13 -1.79 -5.82
CA ALA A 69 -39.19 -1.90 -6.93
C ALA A 69 -37.83 -2.49 -6.49
N GLN A 70 -37.32 -2.05 -5.33
CA GLN A 70 -36.05 -2.55 -4.77
C GLN A 70 -36.13 -4.03 -4.38
N ILE A 71 -37.25 -4.47 -3.79
CA ILE A 71 -37.47 -5.89 -3.47
C ILE A 71 -37.47 -6.73 -4.73
N LEU A 72 -38.23 -6.32 -5.76
CA LEU A 72 -38.28 -7.07 -7.02
C LEU A 72 -36.90 -7.18 -7.64
N LYS A 73 -36.13 -6.09 -7.72
CA LYS A 73 -34.73 -6.14 -8.19
C LYS A 73 -33.93 -7.19 -7.42
N ARG A 74 -33.92 -7.13 -6.09
CA ARG A 74 -33.13 -8.04 -5.24
C ARG A 74 -33.58 -9.50 -5.35
N LYS A 75 -34.89 -9.76 -5.38
CA LYS A 75 -35.43 -11.13 -5.52
C LYS A 75 -35.14 -11.71 -6.90
N ILE A 76 -35.26 -10.91 -7.97
CA ILE A 76 -34.81 -11.31 -9.32
C ILE A 76 -33.30 -11.61 -9.31
N GLN A 77 -32.53 -10.80 -8.59
CA GLN A 77 -31.08 -10.97 -8.45
C GLN A 77 -30.63 -12.17 -7.59
N ASN A 78 -31.48 -12.70 -6.72
CA ASN A 78 -31.12 -13.82 -5.84
C ASN A 78 -31.80 -15.13 -6.19
N GLU A 79 -33.06 -15.08 -6.63
CA GLU A 79 -33.97 -16.23 -6.79
C GLU A 79 -34.51 -16.35 -8.23
N GLY A 80 -34.23 -15.39 -9.12
CA GLY A 80 -34.84 -15.31 -10.45
C GLY A 80 -34.63 -16.54 -11.37
N TYR A 81 -33.62 -17.37 -11.11
CA TYR A 81 -33.41 -18.64 -11.84
C TYR A 81 -34.44 -19.71 -11.47
N GLN A 82 -35.07 -19.62 -10.29
CA GLN A 82 -36.04 -20.59 -9.78
C GLN A 82 -37.45 -20.38 -10.35
N LEU A 83 -37.71 -19.22 -10.97
CA LEU A 83 -39.02 -18.87 -11.53
C LEU A 83 -39.34 -19.70 -12.79
N GLN A 84 -40.57 -20.21 -12.88
CA GLN A 84 -41.08 -20.87 -14.10
C GLN A 84 -41.22 -19.86 -15.25
N LEU A 85 -41.08 -20.35 -16.50
CA LEU A 85 -41.07 -19.49 -17.70
C LEU A 85 -42.32 -18.59 -17.81
N GLY A 86 -43.52 -19.12 -17.54
CA GLY A 86 -44.76 -18.33 -17.58
C GLY A 86 -44.85 -17.24 -16.51
N ALA A 87 -44.27 -17.48 -15.33
CA ALA A 87 -44.19 -16.48 -14.26
C ALA A 87 -43.20 -15.36 -14.60
N LYS A 88 -42.11 -15.70 -15.32
CA LYS A 88 -41.15 -14.72 -15.85
C LYS A 88 -41.80 -13.78 -16.88
N ASP A 89 -42.57 -14.31 -17.82
CA ASP A 89 -43.27 -13.50 -18.84
C ASP A 89 -44.34 -12.59 -18.21
N ALA A 90 -45.08 -13.09 -17.22
CA ALA A 90 -46.05 -12.28 -16.47
C ALA A 90 -45.37 -11.12 -15.72
N LEU A 91 -44.24 -11.40 -15.06
CA LEU A 91 -43.47 -10.38 -14.34
C LEU A 91 -42.84 -9.35 -15.28
N LEU A 92 -42.34 -9.77 -16.45
CA LEU A 92 -41.82 -8.88 -17.49
C LEU A 92 -42.90 -7.87 -17.93
N ASN A 93 -44.11 -8.35 -18.25
CA ASN A 93 -45.22 -7.49 -18.64
C ASN A 93 -45.66 -6.56 -17.51
N ALA A 94 -45.67 -7.03 -16.27
CA ALA A 94 -46.00 -6.22 -15.09
C ALA A 94 -45.00 -5.08 -14.88
N LEU A 95 -43.69 -5.35 -15.00
CA LEU A 95 -42.64 -4.34 -14.88
C LEU A 95 -42.65 -3.35 -16.05
N LEU A 96 -42.94 -3.79 -17.28
CA LEU A 96 -43.12 -2.88 -18.43
C LEU A 96 -44.32 -1.93 -18.22
N LEU A 97 -45.43 -2.44 -17.67
CA LEU A 97 -46.59 -1.64 -17.32
C LEU A 97 -46.26 -0.64 -16.21
N ALA A 98 -45.51 -1.06 -15.19
CA ALA A 98 -45.03 -0.17 -14.14
C ALA A 98 -44.09 0.92 -14.69
N ALA A 99 -43.12 0.56 -15.54
CA ALA A 99 -42.20 1.52 -16.16
C ALA A 99 -42.95 2.57 -16.99
N LYS A 100 -43.98 2.15 -17.73
CA LYS A 100 -44.87 3.09 -18.44
C LYS A 100 -45.60 4.01 -17.46
N ARG A 101 -46.21 3.46 -16.41
CA ARG A 101 -46.96 4.24 -15.42
C ARG A 101 -46.11 5.31 -14.74
N PHE A 102 -44.84 4.99 -14.45
CA PHE A 102 -43.92 5.87 -13.75
C PHE A 102 -43.01 6.68 -14.70
N SER A 103 -43.32 6.75 -16.00
CA SER A 103 -42.55 7.55 -16.97
C SER A 103 -42.55 9.05 -16.65
N THR A 104 -43.67 9.55 -16.10
CA THR A 104 -43.87 10.93 -15.61
C THR A 104 -43.76 11.04 -14.09
N GLY A 105 -43.41 9.95 -13.42
CA GLY A 105 -43.23 9.88 -11.97
C GLY A 105 -41.82 10.23 -11.50
N PRO A 106 -41.51 9.99 -10.20
CA PRO A 106 -40.18 10.25 -9.65
C PRO A 106 -39.10 9.44 -10.39
N PRO A 107 -38.01 10.08 -10.85
CA PRO A 107 -37.00 9.42 -11.71
C PRO A 107 -36.32 8.23 -11.01
N GLN A 108 -36.07 8.34 -9.70
CA GLN A 108 -35.44 7.30 -8.89
C GLN A 108 -36.24 5.99 -8.90
N LEU A 109 -37.58 6.07 -8.88
CA LEU A 109 -38.45 4.90 -8.93
C LEU A 109 -38.41 4.25 -10.31
N LEU A 110 -38.46 5.05 -11.38
CA LEU A 110 -38.34 4.55 -12.74
C LEU A 110 -37.01 3.82 -12.96
N THR A 111 -35.89 4.39 -12.50
CA THR A 111 -34.58 3.73 -12.54
C THR A 111 -34.60 2.38 -11.82
N GLN A 112 -35.18 2.27 -10.61
CA GLN A 112 -35.28 0.99 -9.89
C GLN A 112 -36.12 -0.05 -10.64
N ILE A 113 -37.23 0.36 -11.25
CA ILE A 113 -38.08 -0.52 -12.06
C ILE A 113 -37.32 -1.00 -13.29
N CYS A 114 -36.62 -0.10 -14.01
CA CYS A 114 -35.81 -0.44 -15.16
C CYS A 114 -34.63 -1.37 -14.79
N LEU A 115 -33.99 -1.18 -13.63
CA LEU A 115 -32.95 -2.08 -13.11
C LEU A 115 -33.51 -3.47 -12.79
N ALA A 116 -34.69 -3.56 -12.18
CA ALA A 116 -35.39 -4.83 -11.96
C ALA A 116 -35.72 -5.52 -13.30
N LEU A 117 -36.14 -4.75 -14.31
CA LEU A 117 -36.41 -5.24 -15.66
C LEU A 117 -35.14 -5.76 -16.35
N SER A 118 -34.03 -5.02 -16.29
CA SER A 118 -32.71 -5.46 -16.79
C SER A 118 -32.28 -6.78 -16.14
N ALA A 119 -32.35 -6.84 -14.81
CA ALA A 119 -31.98 -8.03 -14.05
C ALA A 119 -32.84 -9.24 -14.43
N LEU A 120 -34.13 -9.02 -14.72
CA LEU A 120 -35.03 -10.07 -15.17
C LEU A 120 -34.60 -10.57 -16.55
N VAL A 121 -34.49 -9.66 -17.52
CA VAL A 121 -34.14 -9.98 -18.92
C VAL A 121 -32.85 -10.80 -19.01
N LEU A 122 -31.79 -10.42 -18.27
CA LEU A 122 -30.50 -11.13 -18.27
C LEU A 122 -30.55 -12.54 -17.64
N ARG A 123 -31.65 -12.90 -16.97
CA ARG A 123 -31.85 -14.19 -16.27
C ARG A 123 -33.02 -15.00 -16.83
N VAL A 124 -33.72 -14.48 -17.83
CA VAL A 124 -34.99 -15.06 -18.30
C VAL A 124 -34.80 -16.29 -19.18
N VAL A 125 -33.66 -16.53 -19.85
CA VAL A 125 -33.52 -17.70 -20.71
C VAL A 125 -32.09 -18.22 -20.75
N GLU A 126 -31.88 -19.51 -20.47
CA GLU A 126 -30.56 -20.15 -20.63
C GLU A 126 -30.16 -20.34 -22.12
N HIS A 127 -31.06 -20.10 -23.09
CA HIS A 127 -30.89 -20.45 -24.51
C HIS A 127 -31.67 -19.54 -25.51
N GLY A 128 -31.71 -18.22 -25.34
CA GLY A 128 -32.37 -17.31 -26.31
C GLY A 128 -31.72 -15.92 -26.41
N ASN A 129 -32.28 -15.05 -27.27
CA ASN A 129 -31.94 -13.62 -27.38
C ASN A 129 -32.90 -12.77 -26.52
N PRO A 130 -32.68 -12.62 -25.19
CA PRO A 130 -33.58 -11.90 -24.30
C PRO A 130 -33.57 -10.38 -24.51
N ILE A 131 -32.44 -9.80 -24.94
CA ILE A 131 -32.33 -8.36 -25.19
C ILE A 131 -33.11 -8.00 -26.45
N GLU A 132 -33.05 -8.82 -27.50
CA GLU A 132 -33.84 -8.63 -28.73
C GLU A 132 -35.36 -8.57 -28.43
N LYS A 133 -35.84 -9.47 -27.57
CA LYS A 133 -37.24 -9.47 -27.11
C LYS A 133 -37.60 -8.21 -26.33
N LEU A 134 -36.69 -7.71 -25.49
CA LEU A 134 -36.90 -6.45 -24.78
C LEU A 134 -37.02 -5.29 -25.76
N PHE A 135 -36.14 -5.20 -26.77
CA PHE A 135 -36.18 -4.15 -27.79
C PHE A 135 -37.51 -4.13 -28.56
N TYR A 136 -38.08 -5.29 -28.86
CA TYR A 136 -39.42 -5.37 -29.45
C TYR A 136 -40.51 -4.77 -28.53
N SER A 137 -40.47 -5.08 -27.23
CA SER A 137 -41.38 -4.48 -26.23
C SER A 137 -41.15 -2.97 -26.07
N LEU A 138 -39.92 -2.49 -26.16
CA LEU A 138 -39.59 -1.06 -26.09
C LEU A 138 -40.16 -0.28 -27.28
N GLN A 139 -40.11 -0.83 -28.49
CA GLN A 139 -40.73 -0.20 -29.67
C GLN A 139 -42.25 -0.01 -29.48
N ASN A 140 -42.93 -0.98 -28.87
CA ASN A 140 -44.35 -0.86 -28.54
C ASN A 140 -44.60 0.24 -27.50
N LEU A 141 -43.73 0.39 -26.50
CA LEU A 141 -43.81 1.48 -25.52
C LEU A 141 -43.54 2.87 -26.12
N GLN A 142 -42.66 2.99 -27.13
CA GLN A 142 -42.39 4.25 -27.83
C GLN A 142 -43.62 4.81 -28.57
N SER A 143 -44.53 3.94 -29.01
CA SER A 143 -45.72 4.31 -29.80
C SER A 143 -46.84 4.99 -28.99
N GLN A 144 -46.64 5.17 -27.68
CA GLN A 144 -47.63 5.70 -26.73
C GLN A 144 -47.11 6.99 -26.09
N ASP A 145 -48.00 7.93 -25.77
CA ASP A 145 -47.64 9.21 -25.14
C ASP A 145 -46.81 8.99 -23.86
N ASP A 146 -45.73 9.76 -23.71
CA ASP A 146 -44.74 9.74 -22.62
C ASP A 146 -43.89 8.45 -22.46
N GLY A 147 -44.04 7.45 -23.34
CA GLY A 147 -43.26 6.20 -23.29
C GLY A 147 -41.76 6.37 -23.54
N ASN A 148 -41.35 7.45 -24.23
CA ASN A 148 -39.95 7.72 -24.56
C ASN A 148 -39.05 7.92 -23.34
N ILE A 149 -39.57 8.43 -22.22
CA ILE A 149 -38.78 8.63 -20.99
C ILE A 149 -38.42 7.28 -20.36
N ALA A 150 -39.39 6.36 -20.26
CA ALA A 150 -39.18 5.01 -19.77
C ALA A 150 -38.23 4.21 -20.68
N VAL A 151 -38.35 4.39 -21.99
CA VAL A 151 -37.44 3.79 -22.97
C VAL A 151 -36.02 4.33 -22.80
N LEU A 152 -35.85 5.64 -22.65
CA LEU A 152 -34.53 6.26 -22.46
C LEU A 152 -33.86 5.78 -21.15
N GLU A 153 -34.62 5.69 -20.06
CA GLU A 153 -34.12 5.16 -18.78
C GLU A 153 -33.73 3.68 -18.92
N MET A 154 -34.58 2.87 -19.57
CA MET A 154 -34.29 1.46 -19.82
C MET A 154 -33.02 1.26 -20.64
N LEU A 155 -32.84 2.05 -21.70
CA LEU A 155 -31.64 2.04 -22.52
C LEU A 155 -30.42 2.56 -21.75
N THR A 156 -30.59 3.36 -20.70
CA THR A 156 -29.48 3.83 -19.86
C THR A 156 -29.02 2.73 -18.89
N VAL A 157 -29.94 2.05 -18.22
CA VAL A 157 -29.59 1.08 -17.17
C VAL A 157 -29.27 -0.33 -17.69
N LEU A 158 -29.75 -0.68 -18.89
CA LEU A 158 -29.50 -2.00 -19.48
C LEU A 158 -28.01 -2.27 -19.73
N PRO A 159 -27.25 -1.37 -20.40
CA PRO A 159 -25.82 -1.58 -20.56
C PRO A 159 -25.06 -1.57 -19.23
N GLU A 160 -25.44 -0.71 -18.28
CA GLU A 160 -24.85 -0.66 -16.93
C GLU A 160 -24.97 -2.02 -16.22
N GLU A 161 -26.15 -2.66 -16.23
CA GLU A 161 -26.33 -3.99 -15.63
C GLU A 161 -25.59 -5.10 -16.39
N VAL A 162 -25.45 -5.00 -17.72
CA VAL A 162 -24.65 -5.97 -18.50
C VAL A 162 -23.17 -5.86 -18.16
N VAL A 163 -22.64 -4.64 -17.98
CA VAL A 163 -21.23 -4.36 -17.66
C VAL A 163 -20.92 -4.61 -16.17
N ASP A 164 -21.77 -4.21 -15.23
CA ASP A 164 -21.55 -4.41 -13.79
C ASP A 164 -21.60 -5.89 -13.38
N ASN A 165 -22.39 -6.72 -14.08
CA ASN A 165 -22.35 -8.18 -13.93
C ASN A 165 -21.01 -8.80 -14.40
N GLN A 166 -20.13 -8.05 -15.07
CA GLN A 166 -18.75 -8.47 -15.37
C GLN A 166 -17.79 -8.23 -14.20
N ARG A 167 -18.04 -7.22 -13.36
CA ARG A 167 -17.18 -6.85 -12.20
C ARG A 167 -17.57 -7.55 -10.91
N SER A 168 -18.83 -7.94 -10.76
CA SER A 168 -19.33 -8.66 -9.58
C SER A 168 -19.44 -10.16 -9.82
N ASP A 169 -19.10 -10.94 -8.79
CA ASP A 169 -19.20 -12.41 -8.66
C ASP A 169 -20.65 -12.93 -8.83
N SER A 170 -21.23 -12.75 -10.01
CA SER A 170 -22.53 -13.32 -10.37
C SER A 170 -22.36 -14.77 -10.81
N LYS A 171 -23.30 -15.64 -10.42
CA LYS A 171 -23.45 -17.06 -10.82
C LYS A 171 -23.61 -17.29 -12.34
N ILE A 172 -23.34 -16.29 -13.17
CA ILE A 172 -23.46 -16.29 -14.63
C ILE A 172 -22.11 -16.67 -15.23
N SER A 173 -22.08 -17.65 -16.13
CA SER A 173 -20.85 -18.10 -16.79
C SER A 173 -20.21 -17.00 -17.65
N SER A 174 -18.89 -17.02 -17.81
CA SER A 174 -18.15 -16.07 -18.67
C SER A 174 -18.64 -16.08 -20.13
N SER A 175 -19.05 -17.24 -20.64
CA SER A 175 -19.62 -17.41 -21.99
C SER A 175 -20.99 -16.75 -22.17
N GLN A 176 -21.83 -16.74 -21.13
CA GLN A 176 -23.13 -16.04 -21.17
C GLN A 176 -22.93 -14.51 -21.11
N LYS A 177 -21.95 -14.05 -20.33
CA LYS A 177 -21.60 -12.62 -20.26
C LYS A 177 -21.16 -12.08 -21.62
N SER A 178 -20.30 -12.80 -22.34
CA SER A 178 -19.87 -12.38 -23.69
C SER A 178 -21.02 -12.39 -24.70
N HIS A 179 -21.93 -13.37 -24.61
CA HIS A 179 -23.11 -13.44 -25.48
C HIS A 179 -24.04 -12.23 -25.28
N TYR A 180 -24.36 -11.88 -24.03
CA TYR A 180 -25.21 -10.72 -23.75
C TYR A 180 -24.57 -9.41 -24.18
N SER A 181 -23.25 -9.25 -24.04
CA SER A 181 -22.54 -8.08 -24.56
C SER A 181 -22.64 -8.00 -26.08
N GLN A 182 -22.48 -9.11 -26.80
CA GLN A 182 -22.60 -9.14 -28.26
C GLN A 182 -24.04 -8.83 -28.72
N GLU A 183 -25.03 -9.42 -28.05
CA GLU A 183 -26.45 -9.17 -28.35
C GLU A 183 -26.82 -7.71 -28.10
N LEU A 184 -26.39 -7.12 -26.97
CA LEU A 184 -26.59 -5.71 -26.65
C LEU A 184 -26.01 -4.79 -27.75
N LEU A 185 -24.76 -5.03 -28.14
CA LEU A 185 -24.05 -4.21 -29.12
C LEU A 185 -24.66 -4.30 -30.52
N SER A 186 -25.30 -5.41 -30.88
CA SER A 186 -26.02 -5.56 -32.16
C SER A 186 -27.17 -4.56 -32.34
N HIS A 187 -27.73 -4.04 -31.23
CA HIS A 187 -28.80 -3.04 -31.25
C HIS A 187 -28.31 -1.60 -31.25
N THR A 188 -26.99 -1.36 -31.25
CA THR A 188 -26.40 -0.02 -31.26
C THR A 188 -27.00 0.93 -32.31
N PRO A 189 -27.14 0.55 -33.61
CA PRO A 189 -27.67 1.48 -34.62
C PRO A 189 -29.06 2.03 -34.29
N MET A 190 -29.94 1.18 -33.74
CA MET A 190 -31.30 1.56 -33.35
C MET A 190 -31.29 2.57 -32.19
N VAL A 191 -30.38 2.39 -31.24
CA VAL A 191 -30.26 3.28 -30.08
C VAL A 191 -29.68 4.64 -30.49
N LEU A 192 -28.63 4.65 -31.32
CA LEU A 192 -28.06 5.91 -31.80
C LEU A 192 -29.08 6.72 -32.62
N GLU A 193 -29.87 6.05 -33.47
CA GLU A 193 -30.96 6.70 -34.21
C GLU A 193 -32.05 7.24 -33.27
N PHE A 194 -32.43 6.47 -32.25
CA PHE A 194 -33.37 6.94 -31.22
C PHE A 194 -32.84 8.18 -30.50
N LEU A 195 -31.59 8.17 -30.02
CA LEU A 195 -30.98 9.31 -29.32
C LEU A 195 -30.89 10.55 -30.21
N LEU A 196 -30.56 10.37 -31.50
CA LEU A 196 -30.57 11.45 -32.49
C LEU A 196 -31.94 12.11 -32.61
N ARG A 197 -33.00 11.30 -32.85
CA ARG A 197 -34.38 11.81 -32.91
C ARG A 197 -34.80 12.51 -31.61
N GLN A 198 -34.38 11.98 -30.46
CA GLN A 198 -34.67 12.63 -29.18
C GLN A 198 -33.94 13.98 -29.05
N SER A 199 -32.73 14.11 -29.58
CA SER A 199 -31.94 15.36 -29.53
C SER A 199 -32.46 16.47 -30.44
N GLU A 200 -33.09 16.13 -31.57
CA GLU A 200 -33.60 17.10 -32.56
C GLU A 200 -35.00 17.66 -32.22
N ASN A 201 -35.75 16.96 -31.37
CA ASN A 201 -37.08 17.38 -30.94
C ASN A 201 -36.98 18.60 -29.99
N ASN A 202 -37.39 19.78 -30.47
CA ASN A 202 -37.45 21.02 -29.70
C ASN A 202 -38.73 21.12 -28.86
N PHE A 203 -38.59 21.35 -27.56
CA PHE A 203 -39.70 21.71 -26.66
C PHE A 203 -39.70 23.23 -26.37
N ASP A 204 -40.90 23.80 -26.19
CA ASP A 204 -41.10 25.24 -25.93
C ASP A 204 -40.57 25.73 -24.56
N GLY A 205 -40.06 24.83 -23.70
CA GLY A 205 -39.52 25.15 -22.37
C GLY A 205 -38.03 24.83 -22.21
N SER A 206 -37.22 25.85 -21.88
CA SER A 206 -35.75 25.73 -21.76
C SER A 206 -35.30 24.72 -20.69
N VAL A 207 -35.93 24.71 -19.52
CA VAL A 207 -35.53 23.83 -18.39
C VAL A 207 -35.79 22.34 -18.70
N GLN A 208 -36.96 22.02 -19.24
CA GLN A 208 -37.31 20.64 -19.62
C GLN A 208 -36.41 20.12 -20.74
N GLN A 209 -36.01 20.99 -21.67
CA GLN A 209 -35.05 20.66 -22.71
C GLN A 209 -33.67 20.31 -22.13
N HIS A 210 -33.18 21.07 -21.15
CA HIS A 210 -31.89 20.79 -20.52
C HIS A 210 -31.88 19.47 -19.71
N GLU A 211 -32.95 19.17 -18.97
CA GLU A 211 -33.08 17.88 -18.26
C GLU A 211 -33.13 16.69 -19.22
N ARG A 212 -33.85 16.84 -20.35
CA ARG A 212 -33.89 15.83 -21.40
C ARG A 212 -32.52 15.62 -22.04
N ASN A 213 -31.79 16.69 -22.33
CA ASN A 213 -30.42 16.60 -22.86
C ASN A 213 -29.51 15.84 -21.90
N ARG A 214 -29.61 16.07 -20.58
CA ARG A 214 -28.87 15.29 -19.57
C ARG A 214 -29.20 13.80 -19.63
N LYS A 215 -30.48 13.44 -19.77
CA LYS A 215 -30.89 12.02 -19.90
C LYS A 215 -30.36 11.40 -21.19
N ILE A 216 -30.36 12.14 -22.31
CA ILE A 216 -29.78 11.69 -23.59
C ILE A 216 -28.27 11.44 -23.43
N LEU A 217 -27.54 12.37 -22.82
CA LEU A 217 -26.10 12.23 -22.57
C LEU A 217 -25.78 11.08 -21.63
N ARG A 218 -26.59 10.88 -20.57
CA ARG A 218 -26.40 9.76 -19.63
C ARG A 218 -26.65 8.40 -20.28
N CYS A 219 -27.67 8.31 -21.14
CA CYS A 219 -27.88 7.13 -21.97
C CYS A 219 -26.69 6.89 -22.90
N LEU A 220 -26.24 7.93 -23.62
CA LEU A 220 -25.08 7.82 -24.52
C LEU A 220 -23.83 7.35 -23.77
N LEU A 221 -23.54 7.90 -22.59
CA LEU A 221 -22.42 7.49 -21.74
C LEU A 221 -22.45 6.00 -21.41
N SER A 222 -23.61 5.48 -21.01
CA SER A 222 -23.80 4.06 -20.70
C SER A 222 -23.50 3.15 -21.91
N TRP A 223 -23.93 3.57 -23.11
CA TRP A 223 -23.65 2.83 -24.34
C TRP A 223 -22.18 2.93 -24.78
N VAL A 224 -21.52 4.07 -24.59
CA VAL A 224 -20.07 4.21 -24.83
C VAL A 224 -19.31 3.27 -23.90
N ARG A 225 -19.69 3.22 -22.61
CA ARG A 225 -19.13 2.28 -21.63
C ARG A 225 -19.35 0.80 -21.97
N ALA A 226 -20.40 0.49 -22.73
CA ALA A 226 -20.64 -0.86 -23.24
C ALA A 226 -19.86 -1.19 -24.53
N GLY A 227 -19.36 -0.18 -25.26
CA GLY A 227 -18.58 -0.36 -26.49
C GLY A 227 -19.34 -0.10 -27.79
N CYS A 228 -20.38 0.75 -27.78
CA CYS A 228 -21.25 0.96 -28.94
C CYS A 228 -20.52 1.43 -30.23
N PHE A 229 -19.43 2.19 -30.13
CA PHE A 229 -18.68 2.65 -31.30
C PHE A 229 -17.53 1.72 -31.74
N SER A 230 -17.36 0.56 -31.10
CA SER A 230 -16.24 -0.35 -31.41
C SER A 230 -16.34 -0.99 -32.80
N GLU A 231 -17.55 -1.13 -33.35
CA GLU A 231 -17.80 -1.74 -34.67
C GLU A 231 -17.91 -0.71 -35.81
N ILE A 232 -17.90 0.59 -35.49
CA ILE A 232 -18.05 1.67 -36.49
C ILE A 232 -16.69 1.93 -37.15
N PRO A 233 -16.61 1.99 -38.50
CA PRO A 233 -15.37 2.33 -39.19
C PRO A 233 -14.77 3.66 -38.70
N GLN A 234 -13.47 3.67 -38.43
CA GLN A 234 -12.75 4.79 -37.77
C GLN A 234 -12.95 6.16 -38.46
N GLY A 235 -13.28 6.20 -39.77
CA GLY A 235 -13.50 7.44 -40.52
C GLY A 235 -14.91 8.04 -40.48
N THR A 236 -15.93 7.33 -39.97
CA THR A 236 -17.34 7.80 -40.01
C THR A 236 -17.84 8.43 -38.72
N LEU A 237 -17.20 8.10 -37.60
CA LEU A 237 -17.52 8.67 -36.27
C LEU A 237 -17.42 10.22 -36.21
N PRO A 238 -16.42 10.88 -36.83
CA PRO A 238 -16.25 12.34 -36.74
C PRO A 238 -17.42 13.12 -37.36
N ALA A 239 -18.09 12.51 -38.34
CA ALA A 239 -19.23 13.08 -39.05
C ALA A 239 -20.57 12.73 -38.37
N HIS A 240 -20.56 11.96 -37.26
CA HIS A 240 -21.78 11.52 -36.61
C HIS A 240 -22.51 12.71 -35.94
N PRO A 241 -23.80 12.94 -36.20
CA PRO A 241 -24.49 14.14 -35.71
C PRO A 241 -24.57 14.24 -34.18
N LEU A 242 -24.49 13.12 -33.44
CA LEU A 242 -24.42 13.14 -31.97
C LEU A 242 -23.16 13.83 -31.43
N LEU A 243 -22.03 13.83 -32.16
CA LEU A 243 -20.86 14.59 -31.73
C LEU A 243 -21.14 16.09 -31.76
N ASN A 244 -21.86 16.60 -32.76
CA ASN A 244 -22.27 18.01 -32.78
C ASN A 244 -23.19 18.35 -31.60
N PHE A 245 -24.13 17.45 -31.26
CA PHE A 245 -24.96 17.59 -30.07
C PHE A 245 -24.12 17.62 -28.77
N LEU A 246 -23.10 16.77 -28.66
CA LEU A 246 -22.15 16.77 -27.54
C LEU A 246 -21.39 18.10 -27.43
N PHE A 247 -20.81 18.59 -28.51
CA PHE A 247 -20.11 19.87 -28.52
C PHE A 247 -21.02 21.06 -28.18
N ASN A 248 -22.25 21.07 -28.68
CA ASN A 248 -23.23 22.09 -28.30
C ASN A 248 -23.60 22.01 -26.80
N SER A 249 -23.63 20.80 -26.24
CA SER A 249 -23.93 20.58 -24.82
C SER A 249 -22.82 21.08 -23.89
N LEU A 250 -21.58 21.24 -24.38
CA LEU A 250 -20.48 21.87 -23.63
C LEU A 250 -20.70 23.36 -23.38
N GLN A 251 -21.51 24.05 -24.20
CA GLN A 251 -21.83 25.47 -23.99
C GLN A 251 -22.92 25.68 -22.93
N VAL A 252 -23.54 24.61 -22.43
CA VAL A 252 -24.68 24.65 -21.52
C VAL A 252 -24.24 24.15 -20.13
N PRO A 253 -24.25 25.00 -19.08
CA PRO A 253 -23.74 24.63 -17.75
C PRO A 253 -24.39 23.39 -17.11
N LEU A 254 -25.69 23.15 -17.38
CA LEU A 254 -26.42 22.01 -16.82
C LEU A 254 -26.03 20.66 -17.44
N SER A 255 -25.47 20.65 -18.65
CA SER A 255 -25.06 19.44 -19.38
C SER A 255 -23.56 19.29 -19.54
N PHE A 256 -22.77 20.30 -19.15
CA PHE A 256 -21.33 20.34 -19.31
C PHE A 256 -20.63 19.10 -18.74
N ASP A 257 -20.87 18.76 -17.47
CA ASP A 257 -20.19 17.64 -16.80
C ASP A 257 -20.40 16.30 -17.53
N LEU A 258 -21.65 16.00 -17.90
CA LEU A 258 -21.99 14.78 -18.63
C LEU A 258 -21.39 14.78 -20.03
N ALA A 259 -21.33 15.94 -20.71
CA ALA A 259 -20.72 16.03 -22.02
C ALA A 259 -19.20 15.80 -21.96
N ILE A 260 -18.52 16.34 -20.95
CA ILE A 260 -17.10 16.06 -20.68
C ILE A 260 -16.89 14.57 -20.38
N GLU A 261 -17.70 13.97 -19.50
CA GLU A 261 -17.59 12.55 -19.15
C GLU A 261 -17.76 11.63 -20.37
N VAL A 262 -18.73 11.93 -21.24
CA VAL A 262 -18.92 11.18 -22.50
C VAL A 262 -17.71 11.31 -23.42
N LEU A 263 -17.14 12.51 -23.57
CA LEU A 263 -15.99 12.73 -24.43
C LEU A 263 -14.73 12.02 -23.90
N ILE A 264 -14.49 12.04 -22.59
CA ILE A 264 -13.37 11.32 -21.95
C ILE A 264 -13.51 9.81 -22.17
N GLU A 265 -14.71 9.24 -21.96
CA GLU A 265 -14.94 7.81 -22.20
C GLU A 265 -14.78 7.45 -23.70
N LEU A 266 -15.18 8.33 -24.61
CA LEU A 266 -14.96 8.12 -26.05
C LEU A 266 -13.48 8.13 -26.42
N VAL A 267 -12.70 9.05 -25.85
CA VAL A 267 -11.25 9.18 -26.08
C VAL A 267 -10.50 7.95 -25.60
N SER A 268 -10.80 7.49 -24.39
CA SER A 268 -10.12 6.34 -23.78
C SER A 268 -10.40 5.00 -24.48
N ARG A 269 -11.52 4.87 -25.20
CA ARG A 269 -11.96 3.60 -25.82
C ARG A 269 -11.80 3.50 -27.32
N HIS A 270 -11.70 4.62 -28.03
CA HIS A 270 -11.72 4.62 -29.50
C HIS A 270 -10.51 5.33 -30.08
N GLU A 271 -9.58 4.55 -30.67
CA GLU A 271 -8.31 5.03 -31.23
C GLU A 271 -8.45 6.20 -32.24
N GLY A 272 -9.57 6.29 -32.97
CA GLY A 272 -9.80 7.35 -33.96
C GLY A 272 -10.35 8.67 -33.39
N VAL A 273 -10.88 8.67 -32.16
CA VAL A 273 -11.48 9.88 -31.55
C VAL A 273 -10.44 10.94 -31.16
N PRO A 274 -9.28 10.59 -30.55
CA PRO A 274 -8.27 11.57 -30.19
C PRO A 274 -7.85 12.49 -31.34
N GLN A 275 -7.61 11.94 -32.54
CA GLN A 275 -7.23 12.73 -33.72
C GLN A 275 -8.29 13.77 -34.10
N VAL A 276 -9.56 13.41 -33.97
CA VAL A 276 -10.71 14.25 -34.34
C VAL A 276 -10.89 15.39 -33.34
N LEU A 277 -10.77 15.07 -32.05
CA LEU A 277 -10.85 16.08 -31.00
C LEU A 277 -9.63 16.99 -31.02
N LEU A 278 -8.44 16.47 -31.39
CA LEU A 278 -7.23 17.28 -31.60
C LEU A 278 -7.48 18.37 -32.66
N CYS A 279 -8.11 18.04 -33.79
CA CYS A 279 -8.52 19.03 -34.79
C CYS A 279 -9.52 20.09 -34.29
N ARG A 280 -10.18 19.85 -33.15
CA ARG A 280 -11.15 20.75 -32.50
C ARG A 280 -10.57 21.50 -31.29
N VAL A 281 -9.31 21.27 -30.93
CA VAL A 281 -8.68 21.90 -29.75
C VAL A 281 -8.73 23.42 -29.82
N HIS A 282 -8.53 24.02 -31.00
CA HIS A 282 -8.65 25.48 -31.15
C HIS A 282 -10.03 25.99 -30.74
N TYR A 283 -11.10 25.26 -31.06
CA TYR A 283 -12.44 25.63 -30.62
C TYR A 283 -12.59 25.48 -29.10
N LEU A 284 -12.14 24.36 -28.52
CA LEU A 284 -12.19 24.14 -27.07
C LEU A 284 -11.43 25.22 -26.31
N LYS A 285 -10.25 25.59 -26.80
CA LYS A 285 -9.38 26.62 -26.22
C LYS A 285 -10.00 28.02 -26.32
N GLU A 286 -10.30 28.48 -27.53
CA GLU A 286 -10.68 29.87 -27.78
C GLU A 286 -12.13 30.17 -27.32
N VAL A 287 -13.05 29.22 -27.49
CA VAL A 287 -14.48 29.45 -27.24
C VAL A 287 -14.89 29.07 -25.81
N LEU A 288 -14.25 28.06 -25.21
CA LEU A 288 -14.65 27.57 -23.87
C LEU A 288 -13.60 27.92 -22.80
N LEU A 289 -12.33 27.56 -23.01
CA LEU A 289 -11.30 27.69 -21.98
C LEU A 289 -10.91 29.15 -21.68
N LEU A 290 -10.54 29.95 -22.69
CA LEU A 290 -10.11 31.34 -22.46
C LEU A 290 -11.21 32.18 -21.77
N PRO A 291 -12.50 32.10 -22.17
CA PRO A 291 -13.57 32.76 -21.44
C PRO A 291 -13.75 32.23 -20.01
N ALA A 292 -13.55 30.93 -19.77
CA ALA A 292 -13.62 30.36 -18.43
C ALA A 292 -12.48 30.84 -17.52
N LEU A 293 -11.24 30.88 -18.03
CA LEU A 293 -10.06 31.40 -17.33
C LEU A 293 -10.24 32.86 -16.92
N SER A 294 -10.77 33.71 -17.82
CA SER A 294 -11.02 35.12 -17.51
C SER A 294 -12.15 35.36 -16.50
N ARG A 295 -13.11 34.43 -16.41
CA ARG A 295 -14.21 34.48 -15.42
C ARG A 295 -13.87 33.78 -14.10
N GLY A 296 -12.81 32.97 -14.05
CA GLY A 296 -12.49 32.11 -12.92
C GLY A 296 -13.50 30.97 -12.73
N ASP A 297 -14.05 30.41 -13.83
CA ASP A 297 -14.99 29.29 -13.76
C ASP A 297 -14.24 27.96 -13.61
N GLU A 298 -13.86 27.63 -12.37
CA GLU A 298 -13.06 26.44 -12.04
C GLU A 298 -13.67 25.14 -12.55
N LYS A 299 -14.99 25.05 -12.54
CA LYS A 299 -15.72 23.87 -13.01
C LYS A 299 -15.49 23.63 -14.50
N ILE A 300 -15.59 24.69 -15.32
CA ILE A 300 -15.33 24.58 -16.76
C ILE A 300 -13.85 24.34 -17.04
N ILE A 301 -12.96 25.05 -16.33
CA ILE A 301 -11.50 24.91 -16.49
C ILE A 301 -11.07 23.48 -16.15
N GLY A 302 -11.50 22.93 -15.01
CA GLY A 302 -11.19 21.57 -14.57
C GLY A 302 -11.71 20.52 -15.55
N GLY A 303 -12.97 20.63 -15.99
CA GLY A 303 -13.54 19.70 -16.98
C GLY A 303 -12.78 19.71 -18.31
N LEU A 304 -12.37 20.88 -18.80
CA LEU A 304 -11.58 21.01 -20.02
C LEU A 304 -10.13 20.55 -19.83
N ALA A 305 -9.53 20.80 -18.67
CA ALA A 305 -8.18 20.32 -18.33
C ALA A 305 -8.13 18.78 -18.36
N CYS A 306 -9.12 18.10 -17.75
CA CYS A 306 -9.25 16.65 -17.82
C CYS A 306 -9.42 16.17 -19.27
N LEU A 307 -10.34 16.75 -20.04
CA LEU A 307 -10.58 16.34 -21.42
C LEU A 307 -9.34 16.52 -22.32
N LEU A 308 -8.67 17.66 -22.24
CA LEU A 308 -7.47 17.94 -23.04
C LEU A 308 -6.31 17.01 -22.64
N SER A 309 -6.18 16.70 -21.36
CA SER A 309 -5.18 15.75 -20.86
C SER A 309 -5.44 14.34 -21.40
N GLU A 310 -6.69 13.88 -21.39
CA GLU A 310 -7.10 12.58 -21.95
C GLU A 310 -6.87 12.49 -23.45
N ILE A 311 -7.18 13.55 -24.22
CA ILE A 311 -6.90 13.60 -25.66
C ILE A 311 -5.42 13.38 -25.94
N GLY A 312 -4.55 14.06 -25.18
CA GLY A 312 -3.10 13.95 -25.32
C GLY A 312 -2.56 12.58 -24.91
N GLN A 313 -3.07 12.00 -23.82
CA GLN A 313 -2.65 10.70 -23.30
C GLN A 313 -3.10 9.53 -24.21
N ALA A 314 -4.26 9.63 -24.84
CA ALA A 314 -4.76 8.60 -25.74
C ALA A 314 -4.02 8.55 -27.09
N ALA A 315 -3.34 9.63 -27.49
CA ALA A 315 -2.59 9.70 -28.76
C ALA A 315 -1.24 10.43 -28.64
N PRO A 316 -0.30 9.91 -27.82
CA PRO A 316 0.99 10.58 -27.57
C PRO A 316 1.84 10.73 -28.84
N SER A 317 1.71 9.79 -29.79
CA SER A 317 2.39 9.85 -31.08
C SER A 317 1.98 11.08 -31.90
N LEU A 318 0.71 11.48 -31.87
CA LEU A 318 0.21 12.67 -32.58
C LEU A 318 0.67 13.96 -31.91
N ILE A 319 0.80 13.98 -30.58
CA ILE A 319 1.28 15.16 -29.86
C ILE A 319 2.76 15.39 -30.18
N VAL A 320 3.56 14.33 -30.23
CA VAL A 320 5.00 14.40 -30.55
C VAL A 320 5.28 14.92 -31.97
N GLU A 321 4.35 14.81 -32.91
CA GLU A 321 4.49 15.39 -34.25
C GLU A 321 4.59 16.94 -34.24
N ALA A 322 4.28 17.58 -33.11
CA ALA A 322 4.35 19.03 -32.92
C ALA A 322 3.54 19.83 -33.96
N SER A 323 2.38 19.29 -34.34
CA SER A 323 1.41 20.00 -35.18
C SER A 323 0.90 21.27 -34.46
N PRO A 324 0.36 22.27 -35.19
CA PRO A 324 -0.18 23.47 -34.56
C PRO A 324 -1.31 23.15 -33.56
N GLU A 325 -2.10 22.11 -33.80
CA GLU A 325 -3.13 21.61 -32.88
C GLU A 325 -2.52 20.99 -31.61
N ALA A 326 -1.45 20.20 -31.75
CA ALA A 326 -0.73 19.62 -30.61
C ALA A 326 -0.11 20.70 -29.71
N LEU A 327 0.51 21.72 -30.33
CA LEU A 327 1.05 22.87 -29.60
C LEU A 327 -0.06 23.72 -28.96
N ALA A 328 -1.22 23.87 -29.62
CA ALA A 328 -2.37 24.55 -29.03
C ALA A 328 -2.96 23.77 -27.83
N LEU A 329 -2.91 22.44 -27.85
CA LEU A 329 -3.31 21.59 -26.72
C LEU A 329 -2.36 21.76 -25.54
N ALA A 330 -1.05 21.72 -25.80
CA ALA A 330 -0.04 21.93 -24.76
C ALA A 330 -0.14 23.34 -24.15
N ASP A 331 -0.37 24.37 -24.96
CA ASP A 331 -0.56 25.76 -24.49
C ASP A 331 -1.85 25.94 -23.69
N ALA A 332 -2.94 25.26 -24.09
CA ALA A 332 -4.18 25.24 -23.33
C ALA A 332 -4.00 24.58 -21.95
N LEU A 333 -3.32 23.43 -21.90
CA LEU A 333 -3.02 22.75 -20.64
C LEU A 333 -2.06 23.56 -19.76
N LEU A 334 -1.06 24.23 -20.35
CA LEU A 334 -0.18 25.14 -19.62
C LEU A 334 -0.96 26.29 -18.98
N SER A 335 -1.95 26.85 -19.71
CA SER A 335 -2.85 27.87 -19.18
C SER A 335 -3.66 27.35 -17.98
N CYS A 336 -4.11 26.09 -18.02
CA CYS A 336 -4.77 25.44 -16.88
C CYS A 336 -3.83 25.26 -15.69
N VAL A 337 -2.56 24.86 -15.90
CA VAL A 337 -1.56 24.74 -14.83
C VAL A 337 -1.28 26.09 -14.18
N THR A 338 -1.17 27.16 -14.97
CA THR A 338 -0.91 28.51 -14.44
C THR A 338 -2.09 29.11 -13.67
N PHE A 339 -3.29 28.55 -13.83
CA PHE A 339 -4.48 29.07 -13.17
C PHE A 339 -4.38 28.91 -11.64
N PRO A 340 -4.59 29.99 -10.87
CA PRO A 340 -4.47 29.94 -9.41
C PRO A 340 -5.75 29.37 -8.77
N SER A 341 -5.91 28.05 -8.80
CA SER A 341 -6.98 27.36 -8.05
C SER A 341 -6.63 27.23 -6.56
N GLU A 342 -7.60 27.27 -5.66
CA GLU A 342 -7.35 27.17 -4.21
C GLU A 342 -6.82 25.78 -3.80
N ASP A 343 -7.30 24.70 -4.41
CA ASP A 343 -6.99 23.32 -3.99
C ASP A 343 -5.99 22.57 -4.89
N TRP A 344 -5.30 23.28 -5.79
CA TRP A 344 -4.38 22.70 -6.80
C TRP A 344 -4.98 21.63 -7.74
N GLU A 345 -6.25 21.21 -7.58
CA GLU A 345 -6.90 20.12 -8.33
C GLU A 345 -6.78 20.28 -9.86
N ILE A 346 -6.95 21.50 -10.37
CA ILE A 346 -6.86 21.77 -11.82
C ILE A 346 -5.45 21.49 -12.32
N ALA A 347 -4.42 21.99 -11.65
CA ALA A 347 -3.04 21.74 -12.04
C ALA A 347 -2.68 20.25 -11.89
N ASP A 348 -3.09 19.64 -10.78
CA ASP A 348 -2.86 18.22 -10.46
C ASP A 348 -3.45 17.29 -11.54
N SER A 349 -4.67 17.57 -12.00
CA SER A 349 -5.34 16.79 -13.06
C SER A 349 -4.57 16.72 -14.39
N THR A 350 -3.65 17.66 -14.64
CA THR A 350 -2.85 17.69 -15.87
C THR A 350 -1.51 16.96 -15.75
N LEU A 351 -1.05 16.64 -14.53
CA LEU A 351 0.30 16.12 -14.30
C LEU A 351 0.53 14.78 -15.01
N GLN A 352 -0.45 13.88 -14.98
CA GLN A 352 -0.35 12.57 -15.65
C GLN A 352 -0.10 12.71 -17.15
N PHE A 353 -0.70 13.69 -17.82
CA PHE A 353 -0.44 13.98 -19.22
C PHE A 353 1.02 14.41 -19.42
N TRP A 354 1.51 15.36 -18.61
CA TRP A 354 2.87 15.86 -18.73
C TRP A 354 3.92 14.78 -18.47
N SER A 355 3.71 13.93 -17.46
CA SER A 355 4.61 12.79 -17.16
C SER A 355 4.62 11.79 -18.30
N THR A 356 3.44 11.38 -18.78
CA THR A 356 3.31 10.43 -19.89
C THR A 356 3.95 10.98 -21.16
N HIS A 357 3.76 12.25 -21.46
CA HIS A 357 4.34 12.91 -22.63
C HIS A 357 5.86 13.03 -22.51
N ALA A 358 6.38 13.39 -21.34
CA ALA A 358 7.81 13.49 -21.10
C ALA A 358 8.51 12.13 -21.22
N SER A 359 7.98 11.12 -20.54
CA SER A 359 8.42 9.72 -20.63
C SER A 359 8.38 9.20 -22.07
N TYR A 360 7.33 9.51 -22.84
CA TYR A 360 7.22 9.10 -24.24
C TYR A 360 8.31 9.75 -25.13
N ILE A 361 8.62 11.04 -24.94
CA ILE A 361 9.71 11.71 -25.66
C ILE A 361 11.06 11.10 -25.31
N LEU A 362 11.32 10.83 -24.02
CA LEU A 362 12.57 10.22 -23.55
C LEU A 362 12.76 8.79 -24.09
N GLY A 363 11.66 8.05 -24.27
CA GLY A 363 11.63 6.67 -24.78
C GLY A 363 11.73 6.51 -26.31
N LEU A 364 11.81 7.60 -27.10
CA LEU A 364 11.96 7.50 -28.55
C LEU A 364 13.33 6.86 -28.93
N ASP A 365 13.26 5.71 -29.64
CA ASP A 365 14.40 4.89 -30.08
C ASP A 365 15.52 5.66 -30.83
N GLU A 366 16.78 5.21 -30.65
CA GLU A 366 17.98 5.77 -31.30
C GLU A 366 17.94 5.74 -32.85
N ASN A 367 17.15 4.83 -33.45
CA ASN A 367 16.98 4.74 -34.90
C ASN A 367 16.33 6.00 -35.50
N GLY A 368 15.71 6.85 -34.67
CA GLY A 368 15.13 8.16 -34.99
C GLY A 368 15.88 9.36 -34.39
N ALA A 369 17.18 9.26 -34.05
CA ALA A 369 17.90 10.31 -33.32
C ALA A 369 17.78 11.75 -33.88
N LYS A 370 17.52 11.91 -35.19
CA LYS A 370 17.28 13.24 -35.80
C LYS A 370 15.88 13.79 -35.55
N SER A 371 14.84 12.94 -35.57
CA SER A 371 13.48 13.35 -35.22
C SER A 371 13.37 13.62 -33.72
N ARG A 372 14.02 12.79 -32.89
CA ARG A 372 14.09 13.00 -31.44
C ARG A 372 14.67 14.37 -31.06
N LYS A 373 15.84 14.74 -31.56
CA LYS A 373 16.47 16.05 -31.27
C LYS A 373 15.62 17.24 -31.75
N HIS A 374 14.88 17.06 -32.84
CA HIS A 374 13.99 18.10 -33.35
C HIS A 374 12.76 18.28 -32.43
N VAL A 375 12.14 17.18 -32.02
CA VAL A 375 11.03 17.16 -31.05
C VAL A 375 11.47 17.72 -29.70
N GLU A 376 12.59 17.25 -29.17
CA GLU A 376 13.18 17.76 -27.91
C GLU A 376 13.42 19.27 -27.99
N ALA A 377 13.93 19.80 -29.11
CA ALA A 377 14.15 21.23 -29.27
C ALA A 377 12.85 22.05 -29.25
N ILE A 378 11.77 21.55 -29.85
CA ILE A 378 10.46 22.23 -29.87
C ILE A 378 9.81 22.16 -28.48
N PHE A 379 9.75 20.98 -27.89
CA PHE A 379 9.10 20.78 -26.60
C PHE A 379 9.94 21.29 -25.42
N SER A 380 11.25 21.50 -25.59
CA SER A 380 12.10 22.11 -24.56
C SER A 380 11.57 23.48 -24.12
N SER A 381 11.07 24.32 -25.03
CA SER A 381 10.46 25.59 -24.62
C SER A 381 9.15 25.40 -23.86
N VAL A 382 8.36 24.39 -24.23
CA VAL A 382 7.09 24.05 -23.57
C VAL A 382 7.35 23.55 -22.14
N PHE A 383 8.23 22.56 -21.98
CA PHE A 383 8.62 22.04 -20.67
C PHE A 383 9.35 23.06 -19.81
N SER A 384 10.10 23.98 -20.43
CA SER A 384 10.69 25.14 -19.76
C SER A 384 9.63 26.09 -19.20
N ALA A 385 8.54 26.36 -19.94
CA ALA A 385 7.43 27.19 -19.47
C ALA A 385 6.56 26.45 -18.44
N LEU A 386 6.41 25.13 -18.60
CA LEU A 386 5.77 24.27 -17.61
C LEU A 386 6.53 24.32 -16.28
N LEU A 387 7.87 24.20 -16.30
CA LEU A 387 8.68 24.31 -15.09
C LEU A 387 8.45 25.64 -14.35
N ASP A 388 8.39 26.76 -15.06
CA ASP A 388 8.11 28.08 -14.46
C ASP A 388 6.72 28.10 -13.80
N SER A 389 5.73 27.48 -14.46
CA SER A 389 4.35 27.39 -13.97
C SER A 389 4.24 26.49 -12.74
N LEU A 390 4.90 25.33 -12.76
CA LEU A 390 4.95 24.40 -11.64
C LEU A 390 5.70 25.00 -10.44
N LEU A 391 6.80 25.72 -10.68
CA LEU A 391 7.52 26.46 -9.63
C LEU A 391 6.59 27.47 -8.96
N LEU A 392 5.84 28.26 -9.74
CA LEU A 392 4.87 29.20 -9.21
C LEU A 392 3.77 28.52 -8.38
N ARG A 393 3.15 27.45 -8.92
CA ARG A 393 2.06 26.73 -8.24
C ARG A 393 2.53 25.93 -7.02
N SER A 394 3.80 25.54 -6.98
CA SER A 394 4.37 24.86 -5.82
C SER A 394 4.67 25.79 -4.64
N GLN A 395 4.53 27.12 -4.79
CA GLN A 395 4.75 28.07 -3.70
C GLN A 395 3.66 27.97 -2.62
N VAL A 396 4.03 28.33 -1.39
CA VAL A 396 3.09 28.40 -0.27
C VAL A 396 2.29 29.70 -0.36
N ASP A 397 0.97 29.59 -0.33
CA ASP A 397 0.04 30.73 -0.44
C ASP A 397 0.11 31.68 0.76
N ASP A 398 -0.23 32.95 0.52
CA ASP A 398 -0.27 34.01 1.54
C ASP A 398 -1.32 33.77 2.63
N SER A 399 -2.39 33.02 2.34
CA SER A 399 -3.46 32.69 3.30
C SER A 399 -3.00 31.74 4.42
N THR A 400 -1.94 30.96 4.18
CA THR A 400 -1.27 30.11 5.19
C THR A 400 -0.47 30.94 6.20
N TYR A 401 -0.28 32.23 5.93
CA TYR A 401 0.51 33.16 6.73
C TYR A 401 -0.35 33.79 7.82
N ASN A 402 -0.63 33.04 8.89
CA ASN A 402 -1.14 33.63 10.13
C ASN A 402 -0.01 33.60 11.16
N ASP A 403 0.73 34.71 11.26
CA ASP A 403 1.87 34.92 12.19
C ASP A 403 1.48 34.65 13.67
N ASP A 404 0.18 34.64 13.98
CA ASP A 404 -0.37 34.34 15.31
C ASP A 404 -0.57 32.84 15.60
N SER A 405 -0.56 31.97 14.58
CA SER A 405 -0.75 30.52 14.77
C SER A 405 0.59 29.83 15.00
N ARG A 406 0.73 29.13 16.15
CA ARG A 406 1.95 28.38 16.51
C ARG A 406 2.19 27.12 15.67
N VAL A 407 1.23 26.74 14.81
CA VAL A 407 1.31 25.54 13.98
C VAL A 407 1.16 26.00 12.53
N ILE A 408 2.26 25.96 11.79
CA ILE A 408 2.32 26.31 10.37
C ILE A 408 2.61 25.00 9.65
N ASP A 409 1.55 24.25 9.35
CA ASP A 409 1.64 23.10 8.46
C ASP A 409 1.37 23.55 7.02
N LEU A 410 1.99 22.86 6.07
CA LEU A 410 1.64 23.04 4.67
C LEU A 410 0.19 22.57 4.46
N PRO A 411 -0.61 23.25 3.61
CA PRO A 411 -1.92 22.74 3.22
C PRO A 411 -1.82 21.33 2.64
N ASP A 412 -2.71 20.42 3.04
CA ASP A 412 -2.70 19.03 2.57
C ASP A 412 -2.74 18.92 1.04
N GLY A 413 -3.51 19.80 0.39
CA GLY A 413 -3.57 19.89 -1.08
C GLY A 413 -2.22 20.23 -1.72
N LEU A 414 -1.46 21.17 -1.14
CA LEU A 414 -0.12 21.52 -1.61
C LEU A 414 0.89 20.39 -1.37
N VAL A 415 0.78 19.68 -0.23
CA VAL A 415 1.62 18.51 0.05
C VAL A 415 1.37 17.43 -1.00
N HIS A 416 0.11 17.10 -1.27
CA HIS A 416 -0.27 16.11 -2.28
C HIS A 416 0.24 16.50 -3.67
N PHE A 417 -0.01 17.75 -4.08
CA PHE A 417 0.47 18.27 -5.35
C PHE A 417 2.00 18.16 -5.48
N ARG A 418 2.75 18.61 -4.46
CA ARG A 418 4.22 18.51 -4.45
C ARG A 418 4.72 17.07 -4.55
N MET A 419 4.05 16.11 -3.90
CA MET A 419 4.41 14.69 -4.04
C MET A 419 4.22 14.21 -5.48
N ASN A 420 3.10 14.57 -6.12
CA ASN A 420 2.82 14.20 -7.51
C ASN A 420 3.77 14.87 -8.52
N LEU A 421 4.40 16.00 -8.16
CA LEU A 421 5.37 16.69 -9.00
C LEU A 421 6.75 16.01 -9.08
N VAL A 422 7.16 15.22 -8.09
CA VAL A 422 8.56 14.76 -7.96
C VAL A 422 9.04 14.01 -9.21
N GLU A 423 8.26 13.02 -9.67
CA GLU A 423 8.62 12.23 -10.86
C GLU A 423 8.61 13.08 -12.13
N LEU A 424 7.63 13.98 -12.28
CA LEU A 424 7.56 14.89 -13.42
C LEU A 424 8.75 15.85 -13.46
N LEU A 425 9.18 16.38 -12.32
CA LEU A 425 10.35 17.27 -12.25
C LEU A 425 11.63 16.55 -12.68
N VAL A 426 11.76 15.28 -12.33
CA VAL A 426 12.85 14.40 -12.78
C VAL A 426 12.82 14.24 -14.30
N ASP A 427 11.66 13.94 -14.89
CA ASP A 427 11.51 13.82 -16.35
C ASP A 427 11.80 15.14 -17.08
N ILE A 428 11.32 16.27 -16.54
CA ILE A 428 11.63 17.61 -17.06
C ILE A 428 13.13 17.89 -16.99
N CYS A 429 13.81 17.49 -15.92
CA CYS A 429 15.26 17.65 -15.76
C CYS A 429 16.02 16.90 -16.85
N HIS A 430 15.62 15.66 -17.15
CA HIS A 430 16.22 14.87 -18.24
C HIS A 430 15.99 15.50 -19.62
N LEU A 431 14.79 16.03 -19.88
CA LEU A 431 14.44 16.65 -21.17
C LEU A 431 15.16 17.98 -21.41
N LEU A 432 15.23 18.84 -20.39
CA LEU A 432 15.91 20.14 -20.50
C LEU A 432 17.44 20.01 -20.37
N GLY A 433 17.90 18.95 -19.71
CA GLY A 433 19.28 18.77 -19.29
C GLY A 433 19.58 19.52 -17.99
N SER A 434 20.37 18.88 -17.12
CA SER A 434 20.73 19.39 -15.78
C SER A 434 21.30 20.82 -15.79
N SER A 435 22.10 21.20 -16.80
CA SER A 435 22.66 22.56 -16.90
C SER A 435 21.60 23.65 -17.08
N ILE A 436 20.65 23.45 -18.02
CA ILE A 436 19.59 24.43 -18.30
C ILE A 436 18.59 24.48 -17.15
N PHE A 437 18.23 23.32 -16.61
CA PHE A 437 17.36 23.19 -15.45
C PHE A 437 17.92 23.96 -14.25
N MET A 438 19.21 23.76 -13.94
CA MET A 438 19.87 24.43 -12.83
C MET A 438 20.05 25.94 -13.06
N GLN A 439 20.37 26.35 -14.28
CA GLN A 439 20.39 27.78 -14.61
C GLN A 439 19.03 28.41 -14.30
N LYS A 440 17.91 27.79 -14.67
CA LYS A 440 16.57 28.33 -14.35
C LYS A 440 16.28 28.44 -12.87
N LEU A 441 16.73 27.48 -12.05
CA LEU A 441 16.55 27.57 -10.60
C LEU A 441 17.34 28.74 -9.99
N PHE A 442 18.57 28.98 -10.45
CA PHE A 442 19.46 30.00 -9.89
C PHE A 442 19.45 31.36 -10.60
N ILE A 443 18.80 31.50 -11.77
CA ILE A 443 18.59 32.78 -12.44
C ILE A 443 17.69 33.66 -11.56
N GLY A 444 18.22 34.81 -11.14
CA GLY A 444 17.54 35.78 -10.27
C GLY A 444 18.43 36.38 -9.18
N GLY A 445 19.61 35.81 -8.91
CA GLY A 445 20.58 36.36 -7.97
C GLY A 445 19.97 36.56 -6.58
N TRP A 446 19.89 35.49 -5.79
CA TRP A 446 19.36 35.46 -4.41
C TRP A 446 20.14 36.34 -3.40
N GLY A 447 20.96 37.28 -3.88
CA GLY A 447 21.93 38.05 -3.11
C GLY A 447 22.26 39.42 -3.70
N SER A 448 21.33 40.07 -4.43
CA SER A 448 21.43 41.53 -4.57
C SER A 448 21.28 42.13 -3.15
N PRO A 449 22.30 42.80 -2.59
CA PRO A 449 22.27 43.28 -1.20
C PRO A 449 21.20 44.37 -0.96
N ASN A 450 20.53 44.84 -2.01
CA ASN A 450 19.58 45.96 -1.97
C ASN A 450 18.10 45.55 -2.19
N LEU A 451 17.77 44.27 -2.38
CA LEU A 451 16.37 43.81 -2.52
C LEU A 451 15.99 42.81 -1.42
N PRO A 452 14.73 42.82 -0.94
CA PRO A 452 14.22 41.79 -0.04
C PRO A 452 14.22 40.43 -0.73
N ILE A 453 14.66 39.40 -0.01
CA ILE A 453 14.73 38.02 -0.52
C ILE A 453 13.29 37.46 -0.65
N PRO A 454 12.88 36.97 -1.84
CA PRO A 454 11.57 36.35 -2.02
C PRO A 454 11.57 34.93 -1.44
N TRP A 455 11.42 34.80 -0.12
CA TRP A 455 11.56 33.51 0.56
C TRP A 455 10.65 32.40 0.03
N LYS A 456 9.45 32.72 -0.47
CA LYS A 456 8.52 31.75 -1.09
C LYS A 456 9.06 31.12 -2.37
N GLU A 457 9.62 31.97 -3.22
CA GLU A 457 10.27 31.54 -4.46
C GLU A 457 11.53 30.73 -4.13
N VAL A 458 12.32 31.17 -3.14
CA VAL A 458 13.50 30.43 -2.68
C VAL A 458 13.12 29.04 -2.16
N GLU A 459 12.08 28.93 -1.34
CA GLU A 459 11.62 27.67 -0.77
C GLU A 459 11.13 26.68 -1.83
N SER A 460 10.26 27.12 -2.75
CA SER A 460 9.80 26.27 -3.86
C SER A 460 10.95 25.79 -4.76
N LYS A 461 11.91 26.67 -5.04
CA LYS A 461 13.12 26.30 -5.79
C LYS A 461 14.01 25.31 -5.04
N LEU A 462 14.13 25.42 -3.71
CA LEU A 462 14.84 24.45 -2.88
C LEU A 462 14.12 23.09 -2.84
N PHE A 463 12.79 23.09 -2.77
CA PHE A 463 11.97 21.88 -2.90
C PHE A 463 12.23 21.17 -4.24
N VAL A 464 12.15 21.91 -5.36
CA VAL A 464 12.44 21.34 -6.68
C VAL A 464 13.88 20.85 -6.78
N LEU A 465 14.84 21.62 -6.26
CA LEU A 465 16.26 21.26 -6.24
C LEU A 465 16.51 19.94 -5.49
N ASN A 466 15.79 19.71 -4.39
CA ASN A 466 15.83 18.45 -3.65
C ASN A 466 15.21 17.30 -4.46
N ALA A 467 14.05 17.53 -5.09
CA ALA A 467 13.33 16.51 -5.86
C ALA A 467 14.18 15.92 -7.02
N VAL A 468 15.02 16.74 -7.66
CA VAL A 468 15.85 16.32 -8.81
C VAL A 468 17.29 15.97 -8.46
N ALA A 469 17.63 15.85 -7.17
CA ALA A 469 19.01 15.72 -6.73
C ALA A 469 19.73 14.48 -7.28
N GLU A 470 19.06 13.32 -7.32
CA GLU A 470 19.68 12.08 -7.80
C GLU A 470 20.08 12.17 -9.28
N VAL A 471 19.22 12.75 -10.12
CA VAL A 471 19.47 12.94 -11.56
C VAL A 471 20.67 13.84 -11.78
N ILE A 472 20.69 14.98 -11.10
CA ILE A 472 21.78 15.96 -11.22
C ILE A 472 23.11 15.37 -10.77
N ILE A 473 23.10 14.57 -9.69
CA ILE A 473 24.31 13.91 -9.18
C ILE A 473 24.83 12.85 -10.17
N GLN A 474 23.95 12.08 -10.80
CA GLN A 474 24.31 11.07 -11.81
C GLN A 474 24.89 11.69 -13.08
N ASP A 475 24.35 12.82 -13.54
CA ASP A 475 24.83 13.56 -14.71
C ASP A 475 26.26 14.12 -14.56
N GLY A 476 26.79 14.16 -13.33
CA GLY A 476 28.16 14.60 -13.03
C GLY A 476 28.42 16.10 -13.24
N GLN A 477 27.37 16.90 -13.50
CA GLN A 477 27.47 18.35 -13.64
C GLN A 477 27.58 19.00 -12.25
N THR A 478 28.79 19.45 -11.88
CA THR A 478 28.98 20.23 -10.66
C THR A 478 28.41 21.63 -10.82
N PHE A 479 27.43 22.02 -10.00
CA PHE A 479 27.01 23.41 -9.89
C PHE A 479 27.74 24.12 -8.74
N ASP A 480 27.79 25.45 -8.82
CA ASP A 480 28.37 26.25 -7.75
C ASP A 480 27.44 26.25 -6.52
N ALA A 481 27.74 25.42 -5.53
CA ALA A 481 27.04 25.36 -4.26
C ALA A 481 27.18 26.65 -3.41
N SER A 482 27.89 27.68 -3.89
CA SER A 482 28.05 28.95 -3.20
C SER A 482 26.71 29.59 -2.82
N ILE A 483 25.69 29.51 -3.67
CA ILE A 483 24.38 30.12 -3.44
C ILE A 483 23.67 29.46 -2.24
N VAL A 484 23.60 28.13 -2.22
CA VAL A 484 23.03 27.34 -1.11
C VAL A 484 23.78 27.68 0.19
N MET A 485 25.11 27.77 0.12
CA MET A 485 25.93 28.07 1.28
C MET A 485 25.84 29.54 1.75
N GLN A 486 25.56 30.48 0.86
CA GLN A 486 25.25 31.88 1.23
C GLN A 486 23.94 31.93 2.03
N LEU A 487 22.91 31.19 1.62
CA LEU A 487 21.67 31.07 2.38
C LEU A 487 21.92 30.46 3.77
N VAL A 488 22.68 29.36 3.85
CA VAL A 488 23.08 28.74 5.12
C VAL A 488 23.77 29.75 6.03
N THR A 489 24.73 30.52 5.50
CA THR A 489 25.48 31.52 6.29
C THR A 489 24.59 32.67 6.77
N MET A 490 23.64 33.12 5.94
CA MET A 490 22.68 34.15 6.33
C MET A 490 21.74 33.66 7.42
N LEU A 491 21.28 32.41 7.34
CA LEU A 491 20.35 31.84 8.31
C LEU A 491 21.05 31.44 9.61
N SER A 492 22.33 31.05 9.59
CA SER A 492 23.12 30.70 10.79
C SER A 492 23.40 31.86 11.75
N THR A 493 23.23 33.11 11.30
CA THR A 493 23.54 34.33 12.09
C THR A 493 22.31 34.98 12.73
N LYS A 494 21.10 34.46 12.46
CA LYS A 494 19.88 35.01 13.05
C LYS A 494 19.77 34.66 14.56
N PRO A 495 19.39 35.60 15.42
CA PRO A 495 19.38 35.41 16.87
C PRO A 495 18.34 34.36 17.30
N SER A 496 18.64 33.69 18.42
CA SER A 496 17.96 32.54 19.03
C SER A 496 16.53 32.80 19.55
N ASP A 497 15.84 33.84 19.07
CA ASP A 497 14.50 34.22 19.54
C ASP A 497 13.40 33.40 18.83
N GLY A 498 13.64 32.10 18.70
CA GLY A 498 12.80 31.08 18.04
C GLY A 498 12.66 31.28 16.53
N LEU A 499 12.82 30.21 15.75
CA LEU A 499 12.38 30.27 14.35
C LEU A 499 10.85 30.31 14.36
N LYS A 500 10.27 31.33 13.73
CA LYS A 500 8.81 31.50 13.65
C LYS A 500 8.39 31.82 12.24
N GLY A 501 7.18 31.41 11.89
CA GLY A 501 6.62 31.74 10.60
C GLY A 501 7.14 30.82 9.49
N PHE A 502 7.00 31.32 8.26
CA PHE A 502 7.42 30.69 7.03
C PHE A 502 8.92 30.29 6.99
N ILE A 503 9.76 30.92 7.82
CA ILE A 503 11.20 30.64 7.83
C ILE A 503 11.51 29.19 8.24
N CYS A 504 10.67 28.54 9.06
CA CYS A 504 10.86 27.14 9.43
C CYS A 504 10.72 26.20 8.21
N ILE A 505 9.80 26.52 7.30
CA ILE A 505 9.62 25.79 6.04
C ILE A 505 10.84 25.98 5.15
N VAL A 506 11.38 27.21 5.06
CA VAL A 506 12.64 27.48 4.35
C VAL A 506 13.79 26.68 4.95
N TYR A 507 13.90 26.61 6.27
CA TYR A 507 14.92 25.82 6.97
C TYR A 507 14.83 24.35 6.59
N ARG A 508 13.62 23.78 6.60
CA ARG A 508 13.37 22.40 6.18
C ARG A 508 13.81 22.16 4.73
N SER A 509 13.30 22.95 3.78
CA SER A 509 13.61 22.77 2.35
C SER A 509 15.09 23.02 2.04
N LEU A 510 15.75 23.94 2.74
CA LEU A 510 17.19 24.16 2.62
C LEU A 510 18.00 23.00 3.21
N ALA A 511 17.58 22.45 4.35
CA ALA A 511 18.24 21.29 4.95
C ALA A 511 18.11 20.05 4.06
N ASP A 512 16.93 19.79 3.48
CA ASP A 512 16.72 18.70 2.52
C ASP A 512 17.66 18.83 1.32
N ALA A 513 17.75 20.03 0.72
CA ALA A 513 18.70 20.30 -0.35
C ALA A 513 20.16 20.10 0.09
N VAL A 514 20.56 20.62 1.25
CA VAL A 514 21.91 20.42 1.81
C VAL A 514 22.21 18.92 1.98
N GLY A 515 21.27 18.17 2.53
CA GLY A 515 21.42 16.73 2.74
C GLY A 515 21.56 15.98 1.42
N SER A 516 20.76 16.31 0.41
CA SER A 516 20.82 15.65 -0.90
C SER A 516 22.09 15.96 -1.68
N TYR A 517 22.67 17.15 -1.52
CA TYR A 517 23.94 17.55 -2.15
C TYR A 517 25.15 17.51 -1.20
N SER A 518 25.07 16.75 -0.10
CA SER A 518 26.09 16.68 0.95
C SER A 518 27.48 16.34 0.40
N LYS A 519 27.59 15.38 -0.53
CA LYS A 519 28.85 14.99 -1.19
C LYS A 519 29.56 16.15 -1.87
N TRP A 520 28.79 16.99 -2.56
CA TRP A 520 29.33 18.13 -3.28
C TRP A 520 29.68 19.27 -2.33
N ILE A 521 28.80 19.59 -1.39
CA ILE A 521 29.06 20.60 -0.36
C ILE A 521 30.34 20.26 0.41
N SER A 522 30.55 18.98 0.71
CA SER A 522 31.73 18.46 1.38
C SER A 522 33.03 18.67 0.60
N ALA A 523 32.98 18.59 -0.73
CA ALA A 523 34.14 18.81 -1.59
C ALA A 523 34.54 20.30 -1.71
N PHE A 524 33.61 21.23 -1.54
CA PHE A 524 33.83 22.67 -1.74
C PHE A 524 34.14 23.45 -0.45
N LYS A 525 33.98 22.84 0.74
CA LYS A 525 34.05 23.58 2.02
C LYS A 525 35.27 23.25 2.86
N THR A 526 35.89 24.33 3.35
CA THR A 526 36.99 24.29 4.33
C THR A 526 36.53 24.60 5.76
N ASN A 527 35.34 25.16 5.98
CA ASN A 527 34.79 25.44 7.31
C ASN A 527 33.29 25.08 7.38
N PHE A 528 32.97 24.11 8.24
CA PHE A 528 31.61 23.59 8.45
C PHE A 528 30.84 24.30 9.57
N GLY A 529 31.48 25.15 10.36
CA GLY A 529 30.87 25.79 11.53
C GLY A 529 29.51 26.46 11.28
N PRO A 530 29.36 27.35 10.27
CA PRO A 530 28.06 27.97 9.96
C PRO A 530 26.99 26.95 9.55
N LEU A 531 27.38 25.87 8.87
CA LEU A 531 26.46 24.81 8.47
C LEU A 531 25.98 24.01 9.67
N LEU A 532 26.88 23.62 10.58
CA LEU A 532 26.53 22.92 11.81
C LEU A 532 25.63 23.77 12.72
N LEU A 533 25.89 25.08 12.82
CA LEU A 533 25.05 26.01 13.57
C LEU A 533 23.65 26.14 12.94
N PHE A 534 23.57 26.27 11.61
CA PHE A 534 22.30 26.29 10.89
C PHE A 534 21.47 25.02 11.18
N LEU A 535 22.08 23.84 11.05
CA LEU A 535 21.42 22.57 11.31
C LEU A 535 21.00 22.46 12.77
N ALA A 536 21.83 22.90 13.71
CA ALA A 536 21.51 22.85 15.14
C ALA A 536 20.29 23.71 15.51
N ILE A 537 20.18 24.91 14.94
CA ILE A 537 19.01 25.79 15.12
C ILE A 537 17.77 25.08 14.55
N GLY A 538 17.85 24.50 13.35
CA GLY A 538 16.73 23.80 12.73
C GLY A 538 16.31 22.51 13.44
N ILE A 539 17.26 21.78 14.04
CA ILE A 539 16.99 20.57 14.86
C ILE A 539 16.15 20.93 16.08
N SER A 540 16.36 22.10 16.68
CA SER A 540 15.61 22.53 17.86
C SER A 540 14.13 22.86 17.61
N GLU A 541 13.72 22.90 16.34
CA GLU A 541 12.37 23.29 15.92
C GLU A 541 11.63 22.09 15.28
N PRO A 542 10.43 21.70 15.78
CA PRO A 542 9.75 20.47 15.35
C PRO A 542 9.45 20.35 13.85
N LEU A 543 9.18 21.47 13.16
CA LEU A 543 8.84 21.46 11.73
C LEU A 543 10.04 21.16 10.83
N SER A 544 11.26 21.48 11.28
CA SER A 544 12.50 21.28 10.52
C SER A 544 13.40 20.19 11.10
N SER A 545 13.05 19.60 12.24
CA SER A 545 13.94 18.68 12.97
C SER A 545 14.38 17.49 12.13
N ASN A 546 13.44 16.83 11.46
CA ASN A 546 13.71 15.65 10.64
C ASN A 546 14.67 15.96 9.49
N ALA A 547 14.36 16.97 8.67
CA ALA A 547 15.20 17.39 7.55
C ALA A 547 16.60 17.81 8.01
N CYS A 548 16.70 18.58 9.10
CA CYS A 548 17.99 19.01 9.63
C CYS A 548 18.80 17.86 10.26
N ALA A 549 18.16 16.93 10.95
CA ALA A 549 18.81 15.74 11.52
C ALA A 549 19.35 14.82 10.41
N SER A 550 18.54 14.54 9.39
CA SER A 550 18.93 13.75 8.22
C SER A 550 20.06 14.42 7.43
N ALA A 551 19.99 15.74 7.23
CA ALA A 551 21.05 16.51 6.58
C ALA A 551 22.34 16.50 7.41
N LEU A 552 22.25 16.61 8.73
CA LEU A 552 23.40 16.49 9.63
C LEU A 552 24.07 15.13 9.49
N ARG A 553 23.29 14.02 9.49
CA ARG A 553 23.82 12.67 9.26
C ARG A 553 24.58 12.60 7.93
N LYS A 554 23.94 12.96 6.81
CA LYS A 554 24.55 12.87 5.47
C LYS A 554 25.84 13.71 5.34
N VAL A 555 25.83 14.94 5.88
CA VAL A 555 27.02 15.81 5.89
C VAL A 555 28.13 15.19 6.74
N CYS A 556 27.81 14.62 7.91
CA CYS A 556 28.77 13.94 8.77
C CYS A 556 29.33 12.66 8.14
N GLU A 557 28.52 11.90 7.39
CA GLU A 557 28.96 10.72 6.63
C GLU A 557 29.96 11.08 5.54
N ASP A 558 29.65 12.10 4.72
CA ASP A 558 30.47 12.47 3.56
C ASP A 558 31.73 13.29 3.91
N ALA A 559 31.73 14.04 5.01
CA ALA A 559 32.82 14.92 5.43
C ALA A 559 33.45 14.57 6.79
N SER A 560 33.27 13.35 7.30
CA SER A 560 33.79 12.91 8.61
C SER A 560 35.26 13.27 8.85
N VAL A 561 36.12 13.16 7.83
CA VAL A 561 37.55 13.48 7.89
C VAL A 561 37.84 14.99 7.91
N VAL A 562 36.96 15.85 7.40
CA VAL A 562 37.19 17.30 7.40
C VAL A 562 36.55 17.96 8.63
N ILE A 563 35.54 17.31 9.22
CA ILE A 563 34.77 17.83 10.35
C ILE A 563 35.50 17.69 11.70
N TYR A 564 36.56 16.88 11.84
CA TYR A 564 37.24 16.67 13.14
C TYR A 564 38.00 17.90 13.70
N GLU A 565 37.97 19.06 13.03
CA GLU A 565 38.54 20.29 13.59
C GLU A 565 37.94 20.61 14.97
N PRO A 566 38.76 21.05 15.96
CA PRO A 566 38.30 21.23 17.35
C PRO A 566 37.07 22.12 17.50
N SER A 567 36.94 23.17 16.70
CA SER A 567 35.78 24.07 16.73
C SER A 567 34.48 23.40 16.27
N ASN A 568 34.55 22.49 15.30
CA ASN A 568 33.38 21.76 14.80
C ASN A 568 32.98 20.65 15.77
N LEU A 569 33.96 19.97 16.39
CA LEU A 569 33.70 18.99 17.45
C LEU A 569 32.97 19.61 18.65
N GLU A 570 33.35 20.82 19.09
CA GLU A 570 32.62 21.50 20.17
C GLU A 570 31.17 21.83 19.80
N ILE A 571 30.89 22.21 18.54
CA ILE A 571 29.51 22.44 18.07
C ILE A 571 28.73 21.13 18.07
N LEU A 572 29.31 20.02 17.59
CA LEU A 572 28.67 18.70 17.61
C LEU A 572 28.38 18.23 19.04
N MET A 573 29.30 18.45 19.97
CA MET A 573 29.08 18.14 21.38
C MET A 573 27.95 18.98 21.99
N TRP A 574 27.90 20.27 21.65
CA TRP A 574 26.80 21.15 22.06
C TRP A 574 25.44 20.68 21.52
N ILE A 575 25.40 20.19 20.27
CA ILE A 575 24.20 19.58 19.69
C ILE A 575 23.79 18.34 20.50
N GLY A 576 24.73 17.43 20.78
CA GLY A 576 24.47 16.22 21.56
C GLY A 576 23.94 16.51 22.98
N GLU A 577 24.52 17.50 23.66
CA GLU A 577 24.07 17.96 24.98
C GLU A 577 22.68 18.63 24.93
N GLY A 578 22.31 19.20 23.78
CA GLY A 578 21.00 19.83 23.54
C GLY A 578 19.84 18.83 23.43
N LEU A 579 20.09 17.57 23.09
CA LEU A 579 19.06 16.54 22.84
C LEU A 579 18.12 16.29 24.02
N GLU A 580 18.58 16.52 25.26
CA GLU A 580 17.71 16.42 26.44
C GLU A 580 16.65 17.51 26.53
N LYS A 581 16.91 18.67 25.92
CA LYS A 581 16.04 19.86 26.01
C LYS A 581 15.06 19.93 24.85
N TRP A 582 15.44 19.46 23.66
CA TRP A 582 14.66 19.64 22.43
C TRP A 582 13.47 18.69 22.25
N HIS A 583 13.34 17.65 23.09
CA HIS A 583 12.19 16.72 23.09
C HIS A 583 11.84 16.17 21.69
N LEU A 584 12.85 15.74 20.95
CA LEU A 584 12.70 15.27 19.57
C LEU A 584 11.93 13.94 19.49
N PRO A 585 11.33 13.64 18.31
CA PRO A 585 10.99 12.27 17.93
C PRO A 585 12.22 11.36 18.02
N LEU A 586 12.02 10.09 18.38
CA LEU A 586 13.13 9.14 18.59
C LEU A 586 13.97 8.92 17.32
N GLU A 587 13.35 8.97 16.14
CA GLU A 587 14.01 8.81 14.85
C GLU A 587 14.99 9.97 14.58
N ASP A 588 14.54 11.21 14.71
CA ASP A 588 15.38 12.41 14.56
C ASP A 588 16.53 12.43 15.57
N GLU A 589 16.25 12.03 16.80
CA GLU A 589 17.27 11.93 17.86
C GLU A 589 18.34 10.88 17.52
N GLU A 590 17.93 9.73 16.97
CA GLU A 590 18.84 8.69 16.51
C GLU A 590 19.70 9.15 15.33
N GLU A 591 19.12 9.89 14.37
CA GLU A 591 19.85 10.51 13.24
C GLU A 591 20.97 11.46 13.70
N VAL A 592 20.69 12.30 14.70
CA VAL A 592 21.70 13.22 15.27
C VAL A 592 22.80 12.44 15.99
N VAL A 593 22.45 11.45 16.81
CA VAL A 593 23.44 10.62 17.52
C VAL A 593 24.28 9.80 16.54
N ASN A 594 23.67 9.27 15.47
CA ASN A 594 24.37 8.62 14.37
C ASN A 594 25.42 9.56 13.76
N ALA A 595 25.02 10.78 13.40
CA ALA A 595 25.90 11.78 12.80
C ALA A 595 27.13 12.09 13.67
N ILE A 596 26.90 12.36 14.96
CA ILE A 596 27.98 12.67 15.91
C ILE A 596 28.88 11.44 16.09
N SER A 597 28.30 10.25 16.24
CA SER A 597 29.06 9.01 16.46
C SER A 597 29.98 8.66 15.30
N LEU A 598 29.55 8.89 14.05
CA LEU A 598 30.36 8.69 12.84
C LEU A 598 31.60 9.59 12.81
N VAL A 599 31.43 10.87 13.15
CA VAL A 599 32.55 11.83 13.22
C VAL A 599 33.51 11.43 14.34
N LEU A 600 32.99 11.11 15.53
CA LEU A 600 33.80 10.66 16.67
C LEU A 600 34.54 9.35 16.39
N GLY A 601 33.93 8.44 15.64
CA GLY A 601 34.54 7.19 15.17
C GLY A 601 35.80 7.40 14.35
N SER A 602 35.83 8.48 13.57
CA SER A 602 36.91 8.87 12.64
C SER A 602 38.06 9.64 13.31
N VAL A 603 37.96 9.97 14.60
CA VAL A 603 38.99 10.70 15.34
C VAL A 603 40.22 9.82 15.57
N PRO A 604 41.43 10.24 15.15
CA PRO A 604 42.64 9.41 15.26
C PRO A 604 43.19 9.30 16.69
N ASN A 605 42.98 10.30 17.54
CA ASN A 605 43.44 10.28 18.93
C ASN A 605 42.49 9.46 19.81
N ARG A 606 42.97 8.31 20.28
CA ARG A 606 42.19 7.34 21.08
C ARG A 606 41.70 7.90 22.42
N GLU A 607 42.52 8.68 23.13
CA GLU A 607 42.13 9.28 24.42
C GLU A 607 41.05 10.35 24.21
N LEU A 608 41.22 11.19 23.19
CA LEU A 608 40.27 12.23 22.84
C LEU A 608 38.93 11.62 22.37
N LYS A 609 38.98 10.56 21.55
CA LYS A 609 37.80 9.78 21.15
C LYS A 609 37.05 9.23 22.36
N GLY A 610 37.75 8.56 23.28
CA GLY A 610 37.16 8.04 24.51
C GLY A 610 36.49 9.12 25.37
N ASN A 611 37.15 10.28 25.53
CA ASN A 611 36.61 11.39 26.31
C ASN A 611 35.36 12.03 25.66
N LEU A 612 35.35 12.18 24.34
CA LEU A 612 34.20 12.74 23.62
C LEU A 612 33.00 11.79 23.61
N LEU A 613 33.24 10.48 23.42
CA LEU A 613 32.19 9.47 23.53
C LEU A 613 31.60 9.41 24.94
N ALA A 614 32.46 9.47 25.97
CA ALA A 614 32.01 9.57 27.35
C ALA A 614 31.17 10.84 27.56
N ARG A 615 31.64 12.01 27.09
CA ARG A 615 30.92 13.29 27.19
C ARG A 615 29.54 13.24 26.55
N LEU A 616 29.41 12.62 25.36
CA LEU A 616 28.15 12.49 24.64
C LEU A 616 27.14 11.62 25.41
N LEU A 617 27.63 10.55 26.04
CA LEU A 617 26.80 9.58 26.75
C LEU A 617 26.60 9.89 28.24
N THR A 618 27.29 10.87 28.83
CA THR A 618 27.20 11.21 30.26
C THR A 618 25.76 11.32 30.73
N SER A 619 24.97 12.12 30.02
CA SER A 619 23.57 12.39 30.39
C SER A 619 22.68 11.14 30.24
N SER A 620 23.00 10.28 29.27
CA SER A 620 22.34 8.99 29.07
C SER A 620 22.64 8.02 30.21
N PHE A 621 23.91 7.93 30.65
CA PHE A 621 24.30 7.11 31.79
C PHE A 621 23.70 7.63 33.09
N GLU A 622 23.63 8.95 33.29
CA GLU A 622 22.97 9.56 34.45
C GLU A 622 21.46 9.28 34.47
N ALA A 623 20.78 9.34 33.32
CA ALA A 623 19.36 9.04 33.22
C ALA A 623 19.04 7.59 33.61
N VAL A 624 19.84 6.62 33.15
CA VAL A 624 19.68 5.21 33.55
C VAL A 624 20.13 4.99 35.00
N GLY A 625 21.20 5.65 35.43
CA GLY A 625 21.71 5.58 36.80
C GLY A 625 20.68 5.99 37.86
N LYS A 626 19.86 7.01 37.56
CA LYS A 626 18.75 7.45 38.43
C LYS A 626 17.69 6.38 38.71
N LEU A 627 17.53 5.37 37.85
CA LEU A 627 16.61 4.25 38.09
C LEU A 627 17.25 3.15 38.94
N VAL A 628 18.56 3.01 38.83
CA VAL A 628 19.33 1.92 39.43
C VAL A 628 19.79 2.25 40.86
N ASP A 629 19.78 3.53 41.24
CA ASP A 629 20.15 3.99 42.58
C ASP A 629 19.07 3.61 43.62
N PRO A 630 19.41 2.86 44.68
CA PRO A 630 18.45 2.41 45.69
C PRO A 630 17.74 3.54 46.46
N ASP A 631 18.33 4.73 46.55
CA ASP A 631 17.72 5.86 47.27
C ASP A 631 16.65 6.60 46.44
N SER A 632 16.74 6.55 45.10
CA SER A 632 15.79 7.19 44.19
C SER A 632 14.57 6.33 43.87
N SER A 633 14.72 5.00 43.82
CA SER A 633 13.64 4.06 43.45
C SER A 633 12.42 4.16 44.37
N HIS A 634 12.63 4.28 45.69
CA HIS A 634 11.56 4.40 46.69
C HIS A 634 10.82 5.75 46.67
N SER A 635 11.47 6.82 46.22
CA SER A 635 10.87 8.15 46.13
C SER A 635 10.08 8.36 44.82
N LEU A 636 10.52 7.72 43.73
CA LEU A 636 9.88 7.81 42.42
C LEU A 636 8.51 7.11 42.37
N GLN A 637 8.34 6.00 43.10
CA GLN A 637 7.05 5.29 43.19
C GLN A 637 5.93 6.13 43.83
N GLN A 638 6.26 7.20 44.57
CA GLN A 638 5.27 8.06 45.21
C GLN A 638 4.60 9.05 44.24
N ASN A 639 5.20 9.31 43.07
CA ASN A 639 4.70 10.25 42.06
C ASN A 639 4.72 9.62 40.65
N PRO A 640 3.57 9.14 40.13
CA PRO A 640 3.50 8.45 38.82
C PRO A 640 3.99 9.26 37.62
N SER A 641 3.80 10.59 37.63
CA SER A 641 4.21 11.46 36.52
C SER A 641 5.73 11.63 36.43
N SER A 642 6.42 11.85 37.55
CA SER A 642 7.89 11.91 37.59
C SER A 642 8.51 10.56 37.26
N TYR A 643 7.89 9.46 37.72
CA TYR A 643 8.36 8.12 37.40
C TYR A 643 8.33 7.84 35.89
N THR A 644 7.22 8.19 35.22
CA THR A 644 7.09 8.03 33.75
C THR A 644 8.13 8.87 33.00
N GLN A 645 8.41 10.10 33.44
CA GLN A 645 9.44 10.94 32.83
C GLN A 645 10.85 10.34 32.97
N VAL A 646 11.19 9.79 34.14
CA VAL A 646 12.49 9.14 34.36
C VAL A 646 12.60 7.86 33.53
N LEU A 647 11.54 7.04 33.44
CA LEU A 647 11.52 5.86 32.57
C LEU A 647 11.75 6.22 31.10
N ASN A 648 11.07 7.26 30.61
CA ASN A 648 11.23 7.72 29.23
C ASN A 648 12.62 8.30 28.97
N ALA A 649 13.20 9.04 29.93
CA ALA A 649 14.55 9.56 29.82
C ALA A 649 15.60 8.43 29.80
N ALA A 650 15.43 7.40 30.64
CA ALA A 650 16.30 6.23 30.65
C ALA A 650 16.17 5.40 29.36
N ALA A 651 14.95 5.20 28.84
CA ALA A 651 14.72 4.53 27.57
C ALA A 651 15.40 5.28 26.41
N ARG A 652 15.24 6.61 26.32
CA ARG A 652 15.97 7.44 25.36
C ARG A 652 17.49 7.33 25.52
N GLY A 653 17.99 7.39 26.75
CA GLY A 653 19.40 7.21 27.05
C GLY A 653 19.95 5.86 26.55
N LEU A 654 19.20 4.77 26.74
CA LEU A 654 19.55 3.45 26.23
C LEU A 654 19.57 3.40 24.69
N HIS A 655 18.60 4.04 24.02
CA HIS A 655 18.63 4.19 22.57
C HIS A 655 19.91 4.89 22.10
N ARG A 656 20.25 6.06 22.69
CA ARG A 656 21.49 6.79 22.37
C ARG A 656 22.74 5.92 22.56
N ILE A 657 22.83 5.19 23.68
CA ILE A 657 23.95 4.29 23.98
C ILE A 657 24.06 3.20 22.92
N GLY A 658 22.94 2.55 22.57
CA GLY A 658 22.90 1.53 21.53
C GLY A 658 23.36 2.05 20.17
N THR A 659 22.89 3.23 19.78
CA THR A 659 23.27 3.92 18.55
C THR A 659 24.76 4.27 18.51
N VAL A 660 25.36 4.70 19.62
CA VAL A 660 26.81 4.92 19.67
C VAL A 660 27.57 3.61 19.46
N PHE A 661 27.13 2.51 20.06
CA PHE A 661 27.80 1.20 19.87
C PHE A 661 27.82 0.76 18.40
N SER A 662 26.72 0.89 17.67
CA SER A 662 26.61 0.40 16.28
C SER A 662 27.64 1.03 15.33
N HIS A 663 28.04 2.28 15.57
CA HIS A 663 29.04 2.99 14.75
C HIS A 663 30.49 2.69 15.13
N LEU A 664 30.74 2.16 16.33
CA LEU A 664 32.09 1.78 16.74
C LEU A 664 32.55 0.48 16.05
N ALA A 665 31.64 -0.32 15.51
CA ALA A 665 31.93 -1.58 14.82
C ALA A 665 32.48 -1.41 13.38
N MET A 666 32.28 -0.24 12.75
CA MET A 666 32.38 -0.04 11.30
C MET A 666 33.81 0.19 10.75
N SER A 667 34.88 0.03 11.54
CA SER A 667 36.24 0.07 11.00
C SER A 667 36.62 -1.29 10.39
N GLY A 668 36.08 -1.57 9.21
CA GLY A 668 36.39 -2.77 8.44
C GLY A 668 37.86 -2.81 7.99
N VAL A 669 38.49 -3.96 8.24
CA VAL A 669 39.78 -4.43 7.70
C VAL A 669 41.04 -3.93 8.45
N ALA A 670 41.65 -4.87 9.19
CA ALA A 670 43.06 -4.97 9.61
C ALA A 670 43.55 -4.17 10.84
N GLU A 671 43.40 -4.72 12.05
CA GLU A 671 44.39 -5.50 12.82
C GLU A 671 43.83 -5.80 14.23
N PRO A 672 44.21 -6.92 14.89
CA PRO A 672 43.71 -7.28 16.22
C PRO A 672 44.44 -6.49 17.33
N ALA A 673 44.48 -5.17 17.21
CA ALA A 673 45.01 -4.27 18.22
C ALA A 673 43.85 -3.63 19.00
N THR A 674 43.30 -4.42 19.93
CA THR A 674 42.44 -4.01 21.07
C THR A 674 41.78 -2.64 20.92
N ASP A 675 40.51 -2.62 20.50
CA ASP A 675 39.69 -1.41 20.47
C ASP A 675 39.33 -1.01 21.91
N ASP A 676 40.28 -0.39 22.63
CA ASP A 676 40.16 0.01 24.04
C ASP A 676 38.94 0.91 24.31
N SER A 677 38.45 1.62 23.29
CA SER A 677 37.27 2.49 23.38
C SER A 677 35.96 1.70 23.53
N ILE A 678 35.81 0.56 22.83
CA ILE A 678 34.64 -0.30 22.99
C ILE A 678 34.69 -0.97 24.37
N LEU A 679 35.87 -1.48 24.76
CA LEU A 679 36.07 -2.10 26.06
C LEU A 679 35.82 -1.12 27.22
N SER A 680 36.27 0.13 27.11
CA SER A 680 36.03 1.15 28.14
C SER A 680 34.55 1.50 28.26
N LEU A 681 33.83 1.67 27.14
CA LEU A 681 32.39 1.92 27.15
C LEU A 681 31.60 0.72 27.69
N LEU A 682 31.94 -0.50 27.28
CA LEU A 682 31.35 -1.73 27.82
C LEU A 682 31.56 -1.85 29.32
N SER A 683 32.75 -1.48 29.82
CA SER A 683 33.07 -1.56 31.26
C SER A 683 32.19 -0.66 32.13
N VAL A 684 31.68 0.43 31.56
CA VAL A 684 30.72 1.35 32.22
C VAL A 684 29.29 0.91 31.98
N PHE A 685 28.96 0.49 30.76
CA PHE A 685 27.60 0.14 30.35
C PHE A 685 27.09 -1.13 31.00
N TRP A 686 27.87 -2.21 31.00
CA TRP A 686 27.42 -3.52 31.47
C TRP A 686 26.97 -3.51 32.95
N PRO A 687 27.72 -2.95 33.91
CA PRO A 687 27.28 -2.94 35.31
C PRO A 687 25.96 -2.18 35.54
N ILE A 688 25.70 -1.12 34.77
CA ILE A 688 24.46 -0.35 34.84
C ILE A 688 23.31 -1.21 34.29
N LEU A 689 23.51 -1.83 33.13
CA LEU A 689 22.53 -2.69 32.50
C LEU A 689 22.21 -3.94 33.33
N GLU A 690 23.22 -4.57 33.95
CA GLU A 690 23.06 -5.72 34.84
C GLU A 690 22.14 -5.38 36.02
N LYS A 691 22.38 -4.25 36.70
CA LYS A 691 21.50 -3.80 37.78
C LYS A 691 20.09 -3.43 37.29
N LEU A 692 19.97 -2.91 36.07
CA LEU A 692 18.68 -2.58 35.47
C LEU A 692 17.84 -3.83 35.20
N PHE A 693 18.44 -4.91 34.66
CA PHE A 693 17.76 -6.20 34.47
C PHE A 693 17.37 -6.89 35.78
N CYS A 694 18.01 -6.55 36.91
CA CYS A 694 17.61 -7.00 38.24
C CYS A 694 16.44 -6.21 38.84
N SER A 695 16.04 -5.08 38.23
CA SER A 695 15.09 -4.14 38.83
C SER A 695 13.64 -4.41 38.41
N GLU A 696 12.69 -4.00 39.25
CA GLU A 696 11.24 -4.08 38.94
C GLU A 696 10.85 -3.16 37.78
N HIS A 697 11.69 -2.19 37.40
CA HIS A 697 11.44 -1.26 36.29
C HIS A 697 11.34 -1.95 34.93
N MET A 698 11.80 -3.19 34.81
CA MET A 698 11.67 -4.03 33.61
C MET A 698 10.23 -4.47 33.31
N GLU A 699 9.27 -4.21 34.21
CA GLU A 699 7.84 -4.32 33.89
C GLU A 699 7.42 -3.34 32.78
N SER A 700 8.15 -2.23 32.58
CA SER A 700 7.91 -1.34 31.45
C SER A 700 8.40 -1.96 30.15
N GLY A 701 7.48 -2.25 29.22
CA GLY A 701 7.78 -2.77 27.89
C GLY A 701 8.71 -1.85 27.08
N ASN A 702 8.49 -0.53 27.13
CA ASN A 702 9.33 0.45 26.44
C ASN A 702 10.78 0.43 26.95
N LEU A 703 10.97 0.35 28.26
CA LEU A 703 12.30 0.31 28.86
C LEU A 703 12.99 -1.02 28.57
N SER A 704 12.28 -2.15 28.69
CA SER A 704 12.78 -3.48 28.32
C SER A 704 13.23 -3.53 26.87
N MET A 705 12.44 -2.97 25.94
CA MET A 705 12.78 -2.88 24.52
C MET A 705 14.03 -2.03 24.28
N ALA A 706 14.12 -0.85 24.90
CA ALA A 706 15.29 0.01 24.79
C ALA A 706 16.56 -0.66 25.33
N ALA A 707 16.48 -1.33 26.48
CA ALA A 707 17.58 -2.08 27.09
C ALA A 707 18.04 -3.24 26.20
N CYS A 708 17.10 -4.04 25.70
CA CYS A 708 17.34 -5.15 24.79
C CYS A 708 17.96 -4.68 23.46
N ARG A 709 17.49 -3.58 22.89
CA ARG A 709 18.07 -2.97 21.67
C ARG A 709 19.50 -2.50 21.92
N ALA A 710 19.74 -1.75 23.00
CA ALA A 710 21.07 -1.26 23.35
C ALA A 710 22.06 -2.41 23.56
N LEU A 711 21.64 -3.46 24.28
CA LEU A 711 22.41 -4.68 24.46
C LEU A 711 22.70 -5.39 23.12
N SER A 712 21.71 -5.50 22.24
CA SER A 712 21.86 -6.15 20.93
C SER A 712 22.92 -5.46 20.08
N LEU A 713 22.87 -4.13 19.99
CA LEU A 713 23.86 -3.33 19.26
C LEU A 713 25.25 -3.41 19.90
N ALA A 714 25.33 -3.40 21.24
CA ALA A 714 26.58 -3.60 21.95
C ALA A 714 27.21 -4.97 21.65
N ILE A 715 26.41 -6.04 21.62
CA ILE A 715 26.88 -7.40 21.32
C ILE A 715 27.45 -7.49 19.90
N GLN A 716 26.68 -7.03 18.91
CA GLN A 716 27.10 -7.03 17.50
C GLN A 716 28.39 -6.25 17.27
N SER A 717 28.55 -5.13 18.00
CA SER A 717 29.71 -4.25 17.84
C SER A 717 30.96 -4.76 18.57
N SER A 718 30.77 -5.48 19.68
CA SER A 718 31.86 -5.91 20.55
C SER A 718 32.39 -7.31 20.20
N GLY A 719 31.61 -8.11 19.48
CA GLY A 719 31.97 -9.46 19.04
C GLY A 719 32.56 -10.30 20.18
N GLN A 720 33.79 -10.80 20.00
CA GLN A 720 34.44 -11.70 20.97
C GLN A 720 34.64 -11.08 22.36
N HIS A 721 34.74 -9.76 22.48
CA HIS A 721 34.93 -9.09 23.77
C HIS A 721 33.75 -9.29 24.73
N PHE A 722 32.57 -9.63 24.22
CA PHE A 722 31.37 -9.86 25.02
C PHE A 722 31.21 -11.32 25.48
N ALA A 723 32.08 -12.24 25.02
CA ALA A 723 31.94 -13.67 25.27
C ALA A 723 32.00 -14.05 26.76
N THR A 724 32.73 -13.30 27.58
CA THR A 724 32.85 -13.54 29.03
C THR A 724 31.57 -13.21 29.80
N LEU A 725 30.69 -12.37 29.25
CA LEU A 725 29.43 -11.95 29.86
C LEU A 725 28.23 -12.78 29.37
N LEU A 726 28.43 -13.62 28.36
CA LEU A 726 27.39 -14.36 27.65
C LEU A 726 26.49 -15.20 28.57
N SER A 727 27.07 -15.88 29.56
CA SER A 727 26.31 -16.71 30.52
C SER A 727 25.31 -15.89 31.31
N LYS A 728 25.74 -14.74 31.85
CA LYS A 728 24.89 -13.82 32.60
C LYS A 728 23.79 -13.23 31.72
N VAL A 729 24.14 -12.84 30.49
CA VAL A 729 23.20 -12.23 29.54
C VAL A 729 22.05 -13.18 29.23
N LEU A 730 22.34 -14.42 28.83
CA LEU A 730 21.30 -15.38 28.47
C LEU A 730 20.47 -15.81 29.69
N ASP A 731 21.07 -15.86 30.88
CA ASP A 731 20.35 -16.12 32.12
C ASP A 731 19.36 -14.98 32.43
N TRP A 732 19.77 -13.73 32.29
CA TRP A 732 18.89 -12.55 32.47
C TRP A 732 17.79 -12.45 31.44
N LEU A 733 18.09 -12.64 30.15
CA LEU A 733 17.09 -12.57 29.07
C LEU A 733 16.01 -13.65 29.26
N SER A 734 16.42 -14.88 29.57
CA SER A 734 15.47 -15.98 29.78
C SER A 734 14.67 -15.83 31.07
N THR A 735 15.29 -15.36 32.16
CA THR A 735 14.59 -15.13 33.44
C THR A 735 13.58 -13.98 33.33
N ASN A 736 13.99 -12.85 32.74
CA ASN A 736 13.09 -11.71 32.56
C ASN A 736 11.93 -12.01 31.61
N PHE A 737 12.13 -12.82 30.56
CA PHE A 737 11.02 -13.26 29.72
C PHE A 737 10.01 -14.13 30.48
N VAL A 738 10.47 -15.02 31.35
CA VAL A 738 9.57 -15.85 32.18
C VAL A 738 8.73 -15.00 33.13
N LEU A 739 9.29 -13.90 33.65
CA LEU A 739 8.60 -12.93 34.50
C LEU A 739 7.65 -12.01 33.70
N PHE A 740 8.10 -11.51 32.55
CA PHE A 740 7.40 -10.53 31.70
C PHE A 740 7.12 -11.11 30.32
N GLN A 741 6.14 -12.00 30.25
CA GLN A 741 5.91 -12.85 29.08
C GLN A 741 5.37 -12.15 27.83
N SER A 742 4.89 -10.91 27.97
CA SER A 742 4.47 -10.04 26.87
C SER A 742 5.66 -9.33 26.20
N HIS A 743 6.86 -9.36 26.79
CA HIS A 743 8.02 -8.65 26.28
C HIS A 743 8.84 -9.55 25.35
N ASP A 744 8.47 -9.60 24.08
CA ASP A 744 9.15 -10.42 23.05
C ASP A 744 10.60 -9.97 22.78
N CYS A 745 10.97 -8.74 23.17
CA CYS A 745 12.30 -8.16 22.95
C CYS A 745 13.42 -9.02 23.56
N TYR A 746 13.15 -9.73 24.65
CA TYR A 746 14.10 -10.66 25.26
C TYR A 746 14.45 -11.84 24.34
N ILE A 747 13.44 -12.41 23.66
CA ILE A 747 13.63 -13.48 22.67
C ILE A 747 14.38 -12.94 21.45
N ARG A 748 13.99 -11.76 20.96
CA ARG A 748 14.64 -11.10 19.80
C ARG A 748 16.13 -10.84 20.09
N THR A 749 16.49 -10.35 21.27
CA THR A 749 17.90 -10.15 21.66
C THR A 749 18.65 -11.47 21.84
N ALA A 750 18.03 -12.50 22.41
CA ALA A 750 18.66 -13.82 22.51
C ALA A 750 18.94 -14.44 21.12
N SER A 751 18.09 -14.15 20.12
CA SER A 751 18.34 -14.53 18.72
C SER A 751 19.63 -13.91 18.18
N ILE A 752 19.87 -12.62 18.48
CA ILE A 752 21.11 -11.92 18.09
C ILE A 752 22.33 -12.54 18.78
N VAL A 753 22.21 -12.87 20.06
CA VAL A 753 23.26 -13.57 20.82
C VAL A 753 23.64 -14.90 20.14
N ILE A 754 22.64 -15.71 19.75
CA ILE A 754 22.88 -17.00 19.10
C ILE A 754 23.42 -16.82 17.69
N LYS A 755 23.00 -15.79 16.96
CA LYS A 755 23.55 -15.47 15.64
C LYS A 755 25.06 -15.20 15.72
N GLU A 756 25.50 -14.44 16.72
CA GLU A 756 26.91 -14.07 16.89
C GLU A 756 27.76 -15.21 17.50
N PHE A 757 27.23 -15.97 18.46
CA PHE A 757 28.03 -16.95 19.22
C PHE A 757 27.62 -18.42 19.04
N GLY A 758 26.59 -18.73 18.26
CA GLY A 758 26.01 -20.07 18.12
C GLY A 758 26.99 -21.14 17.62
N HIS A 759 28.00 -20.72 16.84
CA HIS A 759 29.06 -21.58 16.33
C HIS A 759 30.07 -22.04 17.40
N LYS A 760 30.06 -21.44 18.60
CA LYS A 760 30.98 -21.79 19.70
C LYS A 760 30.44 -22.95 20.51
N GLU A 761 31.08 -24.12 20.37
CA GLU A 761 30.68 -25.37 21.04
C GLU A 761 30.65 -25.26 22.58
N GLU A 762 31.56 -24.47 23.16
CA GLU A 762 31.69 -24.27 24.61
C GLU A 762 30.40 -23.78 25.29
N TYR A 763 29.57 -23.02 24.56
CA TYR A 763 28.32 -22.45 25.06
C TYR A 763 27.08 -23.25 24.64
N GLY A 764 27.25 -24.40 23.97
CA GLY A 764 26.15 -25.25 23.52
C GLY A 764 25.11 -25.56 24.60
N PRO A 765 25.49 -26.05 25.79
CA PRO A 765 24.54 -26.35 26.86
C PRO A 765 23.75 -25.13 27.34
N LEU A 766 24.37 -23.94 27.31
CA LEU A 766 23.72 -22.69 27.68
C LEU A 766 22.63 -22.32 26.67
N PHE A 767 22.91 -22.43 25.36
CA PHE A 767 21.91 -22.18 24.32
C PHE A 767 20.72 -23.14 24.41
N VAL A 768 20.96 -24.42 24.69
CA VAL A 768 19.88 -25.40 24.92
C VAL A 768 19.03 -25.00 26.12
N THR A 769 19.66 -24.63 27.23
CA THR A 769 18.95 -24.19 28.46
C THR A 769 18.10 -22.93 28.20
N THR A 770 18.61 -21.98 27.42
CA THR A 770 17.84 -20.78 27.03
C THR A 770 16.64 -21.15 26.15
N PHE A 771 16.83 -22.02 25.15
CA PHE A 771 15.74 -22.46 24.28
C PHE A 771 14.68 -23.24 25.07
N GLU A 772 15.09 -24.05 26.04
CA GLU A 772 14.19 -24.75 26.96
C GLU A 772 13.34 -23.76 27.77
N ARG A 773 13.96 -22.74 28.39
CA ARG A 773 13.25 -21.72 29.18
C ARG A 773 12.22 -20.94 28.35
N PHE A 774 12.56 -20.56 27.11
CA PHE A 774 11.61 -19.88 26.22
C PHE A 774 10.47 -20.80 25.79
N THR A 775 10.78 -22.04 25.39
CA THR A 775 9.77 -23.00 24.92
C THR A 775 8.78 -23.39 26.02
N ASN A 776 9.26 -23.47 27.28
CA ASN A 776 8.45 -23.81 28.45
C ASN A 776 7.75 -22.60 29.10
N ALA A 777 7.93 -21.38 28.59
CA ALA A 777 7.23 -20.21 29.12
C ALA A 777 5.71 -20.31 28.89
N ALA A 778 4.90 -19.76 29.80
CA ALA A 778 3.44 -19.94 29.74
C ALA A 778 2.81 -19.32 28.47
N SER A 779 3.30 -18.17 28.00
CA SER A 779 2.85 -17.52 26.77
C SER A 779 3.16 -18.35 25.51
N VAL A 780 4.38 -18.89 25.39
CA VAL A 780 4.77 -19.74 24.27
C VAL A 780 4.03 -21.07 24.32
N THR A 781 3.90 -21.69 25.50
CA THR A 781 3.14 -22.95 25.67
C THR A 781 1.65 -22.77 25.34
N ALA A 782 1.07 -21.60 25.60
CA ALA A 782 -0.32 -21.27 25.26
C ALA A 782 -0.62 -21.20 23.75
N LEU A 783 0.39 -21.01 22.89
CA LEU A 783 0.27 -21.05 21.42
C LEU A 783 -0.15 -22.46 20.94
N THR A 784 -1.45 -22.74 21.02
CA THR A 784 -2.08 -24.04 20.75
C THR A 784 -3.23 -23.96 19.76
N SER A 785 -3.67 -22.73 19.40
CA SER A 785 -4.72 -22.49 18.41
C SER A 785 -4.42 -21.25 17.57
N SER A 786 -5.03 -21.17 16.39
CA SER A 786 -4.93 -20.00 15.49
C SER A 786 -5.37 -18.71 16.19
N TYR A 787 -6.46 -18.77 16.96
CA TYR A 787 -6.99 -17.63 17.72
C TYR A 787 -5.96 -17.01 18.67
N ILE A 788 -5.23 -17.83 19.43
CA ILE A 788 -4.22 -17.31 20.38
C ILE A 788 -3.04 -16.71 19.60
N CYS A 789 -2.66 -17.32 18.47
CA CYS A 789 -1.61 -16.78 17.60
C CYS A 789 -1.99 -15.40 17.02
N ASP A 790 -3.28 -15.19 16.74
CA ASP A 790 -3.80 -13.91 16.25
C ASP A 790 -3.87 -12.83 17.34
N GLN A 791 -3.95 -13.20 18.62
CA GLN A 791 -3.88 -12.26 19.74
C GLN A 791 -2.44 -11.82 20.04
N GLU A 792 -1.45 -12.68 19.81
CA GLU A 792 -0.04 -12.44 20.14
C GLU A 792 0.91 -12.63 18.92
N PRO A 793 0.71 -11.89 17.82
CA PRO A 793 1.46 -12.11 16.57
C PRO A 793 2.95 -11.79 16.70
N ASP A 794 3.31 -10.78 17.50
CA ASP A 794 4.71 -10.39 17.76
C ASP A 794 5.51 -11.46 18.47
N LEU A 795 4.89 -12.14 19.44
CA LEU A 795 5.50 -13.26 20.16
C LEU A 795 5.74 -14.45 19.22
N VAL A 796 4.78 -14.77 18.36
CA VAL A 796 4.91 -15.83 17.35
C VAL A 796 6.09 -15.52 16.43
N GLU A 797 6.19 -14.30 15.93
CA GLU A 797 7.29 -13.87 15.07
C GLU A 797 8.64 -13.93 15.79
N ALA A 798 8.73 -13.41 17.02
CA ALA A 798 9.96 -13.45 17.81
C ALA A 798 10.42 -14.89 18.09
N TYR A 799 9.52 -15.77 18.54
CA TYR A 799 9.85 -17.16 18.86
C TYR A 799 10.27 -17.98 17.62
N THR A 800 9.52 -17.85 16.52
CA THR A 800 9.84 -18.58 15.28
C THR A 800 11.14 -18.08 14.64
N ASN A 801 11.40 -16.76 14.69
CA ASN A 801 12.68 -16.20 14.25
C ASN A 801 13.84 -16.66 15.14
N PHE A 802 13.67 -16.68 16.47
CA PHE A 802 14.67 -17.24 17.40
C PHE A 802 14.99 -18.70 17.08
N ALA A 803 13.97 -19.54 16.92
CA ALA A 803 14.14 -20.95 16.62
C ALA A 803 14.81 -21.14 15.25
N SER A 804 14.51 -20.29 14.26
CA SER A 804 15.18 -20.30 12.95
C SER A 804 16.66 -19.98 13.08
N THR A 805 17.00 -18.93 13.84
CA THR A 805 18.40 -18.55 14.10
C THR A 805 19.14 -19.64 14.86
N PHE A 806 18.49 -20.29 15.83
CA PHE A 806 19.06 -21.41 16.58
C PHE A 806 19.45 -22.57 15.65
N ILE A 807 18.54 -23.00 14.77
CA ILE A 807 18.82 -24.10 13.83
C ILE A 807 19.94 -23.74 12.85
N HIS A 808 19.94 -22.51 12.33
CA HIS A 808 20.91 -22.09 11.33
C HIS A 808 22.31 -21.83 11.93
N SER A 809 22.39 -21.37 13.19
CA SER A 809 23.64 -20.85 13.76
C SER A 809 24.34 -21.81 14.72
N CYS A 810 23.63 -22.77 15.32
CA CYS A 810 24.21 -23.73 16.26
C CYS A 810 24.81 -24.95 15.57
N ASN A 811 25.84 -25.53 16.19
CA ASN A 811 26.49 -26.74 15.69
C ASN A 811 25.57 -27.97 15.78
N LYS A 812 25.80 -28.96 14.90
CA LYS A 812 24.97 -30.17 14.78
C LYS A 812 24.79 -30.93 16.10
N ASP A 813 25.80 -30.95 16.97
CA ASP A 813 25.72 -31.62 18.28
C ASP A 813 24.74 -30.93 19.25
N VAL A 814 24.69 -29.59 19.20
CA VAL A 814 23.73 -28.79 19.99
C VAL A 814 22.30 -29.00 19.47
N LEU A 815 22.14 -29.09 18.15
CA LEU A 815 20.85 -29.40 17.54
C LEU A 815 20.38 -30.82 17.87
N ALA A 816 21.30 -31.79 17.90
CA ALA A 816 21.00 -33.19 18.24
C ALA A 816 20.45 -33.34 19.66
N THR A 817 21.01 -32.61 20.63
CA THR A 817 20.58 -32.61 22.03
C THR A 817 19.26 -31.86 22.27
N SER A 818 18.83 -31.02 21.33
CA SER A 818 17.62 -30.19 21.43
C SER A 818 16.36 -30.82 20.80
N GLY A 819 16.35 -32.14 20.61
CA GLY A 819 15.32 -32.83 19.84
C GLY A 819 13.87 -32.61 20.32
N SER A 820 13.63 -32.75 21.63
CA SER A 820 12.31 -32.51 22.22
C SER A 820 11.84 -31.06 22.08
N LEU A 821 12.77 -30.10 22.18
CA LEU A 821 12.48 -28.68 22.04
C LEU A 821 12.12 -28.33 20.59
N LEU A 822 12.86 -28.89 19.62
CA LEU A 822 12.59 -28.76 18.20
C LEU A 822 11.24 -29.39 17.81
N GLU A 823 10.87 -30.50 18.44
CA GLU A 823 9.56 -31.12 18.22
C GLU A 823 8.42 -30.16 18.61
N VAL A 824 8.47 -29.61 19.83
CA VAL A 824 7.48 -28.66 20.33
C VAL A 824 7.44 -27.39 19.46
N SER A 825 8.59 -26.84 19.08
CA SER A 825 8.65 -25.61 18.28
C SER A 825 8.08 -25.83 16.88
N VAL A 826 8.34 -26.97 16.23
CA VAL A 826 7.77 -27.34 14.92
C VAL A 826 6.26 -27.51 15.01
N GLN A 827 5.74 -28.16 16.06
CA GLN A 827 4.29 -28.30 16.28
C GLN A 827 3.61 -26.93 16.46
N LYS A 828 4.21 -26.05 17.26
CA LYS A 828 3.71 -24.68 17.45
C LYS A 828 3.73 -23.87 16.16
N ALA A 829 4.83 -23.91 15.42
CA ALA A 829 4.93 -23.22 14.15
C ALA A 829 3.93 -23.75 13.11
N ALA A 830 3.65 -25.06 13.09
CA ALA A 830 2.60 -25.63 12.25
C ALA A 830 1.24 -25.00 12.58
N ILE A 831 0.86 -24.90 13.86
CA ILE A 831 -0.39 -24.25 14.28
C ILE A 831 -0.41 -22.78 13.84
N CYS A 832 0.68 -22.03 14.09
CA CYS A 832 0.81 -20.62 13.73
C CYS A 832 0.64 -20.34 12.22
N CYS A 833 0.87 -21.32 11.35
CA CYS A 833 0.63 -21.16 9.90
C CYS A 833 -0.83 -20.84 9.57
N THR A 834 -1.76 -21.23 10.44
CA THR A 834 -3.21 -21.06 10.26
C THR A 834 -3.74 -19.73 10.83
N ALA A 835 -2.92 -18.96 11.55
CA ALA A 835 -3.27 -17.64 12.09
C ALA A 835 -3.71 -16.69 10.97
N MET A 836 -4.75 -15.86 11.15
CA MET A 836 -5.17 -14.88 10.16
C MET A 836 -4.14 -13.76 9.95
N HIS A 837 -3.35 -13.42 10.97
CA HIS A 837 -2.32 -12.41 10.90
C HIS A 837 -1.19 -12.81 9.93
N ARG A 838 -1.00 -12.02 8.86
CA ARG A 838 -0.07 -12.33 7.77
C ARG A 838 1.39 -12.48 8.21
N GLY A 839 1.88 -11.60 9.08
CA GLY A 839 3.28 -11.60 9.55
C GLY A 839 3.63 -12.90 10.30
N ALA A 840 2.97 -13.13 11.44
CA ALA A 840 3.03 -14.35 12.23
C ALA A 840 2.96 -15.66 11.41
N ALA A 841 1.98 -15.80 10.50
CA ALA A 841 1.86 -17.01 9.67
C ALA A 841 3.06 -17.20 8.73
N LEU A 842 3.54 -16.13 8.08
CA LEU A 842 4.69 -16.20 7.18
C LEU A 842 6.02 -16.42 7.94
N ALA A 843 6.16 -15.88 9.16
CA ALA A 843 7.31 -16.13 10.03
C ALA A 843 7.37 -17.60 10.44
N ALA A 844 6.25 -18.18 10.88
CA ALA A 844 6.14 -19.59 11.21
C ALA A 844 6.43 -20.52 10.02
N MET A 845 5.88 -20.22 8.84
CA MET A 845 6.19 -20.96 7.61
C MET A 845 7.67 -20.85 7.21
N SER A 846 8.29 -19.69 7.44
CA SER A 846 9.71 -19.49 7.16
C SER A 846 10.59 -20.31 8.11
N TYR A 847 10.23 -20.39 9.38
CA TYR A 847 10.87 -21.29 10.34
C TYR A 847 10.74 -22.77 9.95
N LEU A 848 9.54 -23.24 9.60
CA LEU A 848 9.34 -24.62 9.14
C LEU A 848 10.20 -24.94 7.92
N SER A 849 10.24 -24.03 6.94
CA SER A 849 11.06 -24.18 5.75
C SER A 849 12.56 -24.17 6.06
N CYS A 850 13.01 -23.35 7.03
CA CYS A 850 14.38 -23.32 7.52
C CYS A 850 14.78 -24.66 8.16
N PHE A 851 13.96 -25.17 9.09
CA PHE A 851 14.20 -26.47 9.74
C PHE A 851 14.32 -27.60 8.71
N LEU A 852 13.43 -27.64 7.73
CA LEU A 852 13.44 -28.66 6.68
C LEU A 852 14.64 -28.52 5.74
N ASP A 853 15.06 -27.31 5.38
CA ASP A 853 16.23 -27.13 4.51
C ASP A 853 17.52 -27.56 5.22
N VAL A 854 17.73 -27.14 6.48
CA VAL A 854 18.91 -27.54 7.26
C VAL A 854 18.94 -29.05 7.49
N SER A 855 17.78 -29.66 7.77
CA SER A 855 17.64 -31.11 7.88
C SER A 855 18.01 -31.81 6.57
N LEU A 856 17.52 -31.31 5.43
CA LEU A 856 17.80 -31.90 4.13
C LEU A 856 19.27 -31.78 3.73
N VAL A 857 19.89 -30.61 3.95
CA VAL A 857 21.32 -30.38 3.68
C VAL A 857 22.16 -31.36 4.51
N SER A 858 21.86 -31.52 5.79
CA SER A 858 22.57 -32.46 6.67
C SER A 858 22.35 -33.94 6.28
N LEU A 859 21.17 -34.31 5.76
CA LEU A 859 20.90 -35.65 5.24
C LEU A 859 21.63 -35.93 3.91
N LEU A 860 21.76 -34.91 3.05
CA LEU A 860 22.50 -35.00 1.79
C LEU A 860 24.01 -35.21 2.01
N GLU A 861 24.58 -34.56 3.02
CA GLU A 861 26.00 -34.70 3.38
C GLU A 861 26.35 -36.10 3.93
N CYS A 862 25.41 -36.78 4.60
CA CYS A 862 25.64 -38.04 5.30
C CYS A 862 24.90 -39.25 4.69
N ALA A 863 24.82 -39.33 3.35
CA ALA A 863 23.97 -40.29 2.64
C ALA A 863 24.21 -41.79 2.92
N ASN A 864 25.34 -42.19 3.53
CA ASN A 864 25.73 -43.60 3.64
C ASN A 864 25.64 -44.21 5.06
N CYS A 865 25.57 -43.44 6.15
CA CYS A 865 25.39 -43.94 7.52
C CYS A 865 24.80 -42.85 8.45
N ILE A 866 23.52 -42.98 8.85
CA ILE A 866 22.90 -42.14 9.89
C ILE A 866 23.15 -42.80 11.25
N VAL A 867 23.92 -42.14 12.12
CA VAL A 867 24.24 -42.62 13.48
C VAL A 867 23.14 -42.20 14.46
N GLU A 868 22.68 -43.11 15.33
CA GLU A 868 21.77 -42.76 16.44
C GLU A 868 22.41 -41.71 17.36
N GLY A 869 21.67 -40.65 17.68
CA GLY A 869 22.18 -39.50 18.42
C GLY A 869 22.76 -38.37 17.55
N SER A 870 22.81 -38.52 16.23
CA SER A 870 23.14 -37.42 15.31
C SER A 870 21.93 -36.50 15.05
N PHE A 871 22.19 -35.25 14.64
CA PHE A 871 21.13 -34.32 14.22
C PHE A 871 20.20 -34.91 13.15
N ASN A 872 20.73 -35.73 12.23
CA ASN A 872 19.93 -36.39 11.19
C ASN A 872 18.89 -37.36 11.77
N ALA A 873 19.27 -38.14 12.80
CA ALA A 873 18.32 -39.01 13.50
C ALA A 873 17.27 -38.19 14.24
N THR A 874 17.69 -37.14 14.95
CA THR A 874 16.78 -36.21 15.65
C THR A 874 15.79 -35.55 14.70
N ALA A 875 16.25 -35.03 13.56
CA ALA A 875 15.40 -34.40 12.56
C ALA A 875 14.38 -35.38 11.96
N ILE A 876 14.80 -36.61 11.64
CA ILE A 876 13.89 -37.67 11.17
C ILE A 876 12.80 -37.96 12.22
N HIS A 877 13.18 -38.09 13.49
CA HIS A 877 12.21 -38.28 14.56
C HIS A 877 11.25 -37.10 14.70
N VAL A 878 11.75 -35.86 14.72
CA VAL A 878 10.89 -34.67 14.82
C VAL A 878 9.89 -34.61 13.64
N ILE A 879 10.34 -34.89 12.42
CA ILE A 879 9.47 -34.91 11.24
C ILE A 879 8.47 -36.06 11.31
N SER A 880 8.85 -37.24 11.81
CA SER A 880 7.92 -38.36 11.93
C SER A 880 6.82 -38.13 12.96
N HIS A 881 7.13 -37.49 14.09
CA HIS A 881 6.15 -37.22 15.16
C HIS A 881 5.25 -36.02 14.83
N SER A 882 5.79 -34.98 14.19
CA SER A 882 5.06 -33.73 13.91
C SER A 882 4.52 -33.62 12.48
N GLY A 883 4.85 -34.57 11.59
CA GLY A 883 4.58 -34.48 10.16
C GLY A 883 3.10 -34.43 9.79
N GLU A 884 2.25 -35.23 10.46
CA GLU A 884 0.81 -35.24 10.21
C GLU A 884 0.17 -33.87 10.52
N GLY A 885 0.45 -33.32 11.71
CA GLY A 885 -0.02 -32.00 12.11
C GLY A 885 0.54 -30.87 11.25
N LEU A 886 1.80 -30.99 10.81
CA LEU A 886 2.42 -30.02 9.89
C LEU A 886 1.68 -29.98 8.55
N VAL A 887 1.50 -31.14 7.89
CA VAL A 887 0.81 -31.22 6.60
C VAL A 887 -0.63 -30.73 6.74
N SER A 888 -1.35 -31.14 7.79
CA SER A 888 -2.71 -30.68 8.07
C SER A 888 -2.81 -29.16 8.17
N ASN A 889 -1.96 -28.53 8.98
CA ASN A 889 -2.01 -27.08 9.18
C ASN A 889 -1.54 -26.29 7.95
N VAL A 890 -0.53 -26.77 7.21
CA VAL A 890 -0.07 -26.11 5.98
C VAL A 890 -1.13 -26.15 4.87
N VAL A 891 -1.88 -27.26 4.79
CA VAL A 891 -2.98 -27.40 3.83
C VAL A 891 -4.19 -26.56 4.29
N TYR A 892 -4.50 -26.54 5.59
CA TYR A 892 -5.53 -25.66 6.16
C TYR A 892 -5.23 -24.17 5.94
N ALA A 893 -3.96 -23.77 6.01
CA ALA A 893 -3.53 -22.39 5.80
C ALA A 893 -3.79 -21.86 4.37
N LEU A 894 -4.13 -22.74 3.42
CA LEU A 894 -4.52 -22.40 2.04
C LEU A 894 -6.02 -22.12 1.89
N LEU A 895 -6.78 -22.12 2.98
CA LEU A 895 -8.19 -21.73 2.98
C LEU A 895 -8.36 -20.26 3.42
N GLY A 896 -9.41 -19.61 2.93
CA GLY A 896 -9.83 -18.28 3.37
C GLY A 896 -9.10 -17.11 2.68
N VAL A 897 -9.39 -15.89 3.15
CA VAL A 897 -9.08 -14.63 2.44
C VAL A 897 -7.58 -14.39 2.25
N SER A 898 -6.74 -14.92 3.15
CA SER A 898 -5.29 -14.75 3.17
C SER A 898 -4.50 -15.85 2.45
N ALA A 899 -5.18 -16.88 1.92
CA ALA A 899 -4.58 -18.08 1.31
C ALA A 899 -3.55 -17.76 0.21
N MET A 900 -3.84 -16.78 -0.66
CA MET A 900 -2.98 -16.45 -1.79
C MET A 900 -1.59 -15.94 -1.40
N SER A 901 -1.48 -15.29 -0.25
CA SER A 901 -0.18 -14.83 0.27
C SER A 901 0.74 -15.98 0.72
N ARG A 902 0.18 -17.17 0.97
CA ARG A 902 0.86 -18.34 1.57
C ARG A 902 1.23 -19.41 0.55
N VAL A 903 0.59 -19.42 -0.61
CA VAL A 903 0.79 -20.40 -1.70
C VAL A 903 2.25 -20.75 -1.94
N HIS A 904 3.13 -19.74 -2.04
CA HIS A 904 4.53 -19.99 -2.33
C HIS A 904 5.23 -20.75 -1.19
N LYS A 905 5.04 -20.32 0.06
CA LYS A 905 5.68 -20.93 1.24
C LYS A 905 5.12 -22.32 1.52
N CYS A 906 3.80 -22.51 1.45
CA CYS A 906 3.16 -23.82 1.61
C CYS A 906 3.73 -24.83 0.60
N ALA A 907 3.81 -24.43 -0.67
CA ALA A 907 4.29 -25.32 -1.71
C ALA A 907 5.80 -25.65 -1.54
N THR A 908 6.61 -24.70 -1.06
CA THR A 908 8.02 -24.93 -0.70
C THR A 908 8.17 -25.94 0.45
N ILE A 909 7.40 -25.77 1.54
CA ILE A 909 7.42 -26.67 2.71
C ILE A 909 7.04 -28.10 2.29
N LEU A 910 5.98 -28.24 1.50
CA LEU A 910 5.53 -29.55 0.99
C LEU A 910 6.57 -30.19 0.06
N GLN A 911 7.25 -29.41 -0.79
CA GLN A 911 8.34 -29.89 -1.64
C GLN A 911 9.53 -30.40 -0.79
N GLN A 912 9.94 -29.64 0.24
CA GLN A 912 11.05 -30.02 1.12
C GLN A 912 10.74 -31.29 1.92
N LEU A 913 9.52 -31.41 2.47
CA LEU A 913 9.07 -32.63 3.15
C LEU A 913 9.09 -33.85 2.22
N ALA A 914 8.61 -33.69 0.98
CA ALA A 914 8.64 -34.75 -0.01
C ALA A 914 10.07 -35.18 -0.37
N ALA A 915 11.02 -34.24 -0.45
CA ALA A 915 12.43 -34.53 -0.68
C ALA A 915 13.06 -35.32 0.49
N ILE A 916 12.78 -34.96 1.75
CA ILE A 916 13.26 -35.69 2.93
C ILE A 916 12.70 -37.13 2.95
N CYS A 917 11.41 -37.30 2.67
CA CYS A 917 10.79 -38.63 2.60
C CYS A 917 11.43 -39.51 1.51
N ASN A 918 11.73 -38.95 0.33
CA ASN A 918 12.40 -39.67 -0.76
C ASN A 918 13.84 -40.08 -0.40
N LEU A 919 14.56 -39.22 0.35
CA LEU A 919 15.90 -39.55 0.85
C LEU A 919 15.86 -40.70 1.87
N CYS A 920 14.91 -40.67 2.81
CA CYS A 920 14.78 -41.68 3.86
C CYS A 920 14.39 -43.06 3.30
N GLU A 921 13.68 -43.13 2.18
CA GLU A 921 13.39 -44.41 1.49
C GLU A 921 14.65 -45.16 1.05
N ARG A 922 15.76 -44.44 0.84
CA ARG A 922 17.04 -45.02 0.39
C ARG A 922 17.96 -45.42 1.54
N THR A 923 17.54 -45.18 2.78
CA THR A 923 18.33 -45.48 4.00
C THR A 923 17.64 -46.54 4.86
N THR A 924 18.29 -46.92 5.98
CA THR A 924 17.72 -47.84 6.99
C THR A 924 16.49 -47.26 7.70
N TRP A 925 16.17 -45.98 7.49
CA TRP A 925 15.07 -45.25 8.15
C TRP A 925 13.75 -45.27 7.36
N LYS A 926 13.67 -46.07 6.29
CA LYS A 926 12.44 -46.27 5.49
C LYS A 926 11.22 -46.67 6.33
N THR A 927 11.43 -47.36 7.46
CA THR A 927 10.35 -47.77 8.37
C THR A 927 9.73 -46.60 9.15
N ILE A 928 10.38 -45.43 9.17
CA ILE A 928 9.98 -44.25 9.95
C ILE A 928 9.49 -43.13 9.03
N LEU A 929 10.19 -42.85 7.93
CA LEU A 929 9.76 -41.88 6.92
C LEU A 929 9.87 -42.46 5.51
N CYS A 930 8.76 -42.42 4.77
CA CYS A 930 8.72 -42.83 3.37
C CYS A 930 7.66 -42.05 2.59
N ARG A 931 7.53 -42.30 1.29
CA ARG A 931 6.49 -41.67 0.47
C ARG A 931 5.08 -42.09 0.91
N GLU A 932 4.92 -43.31 1.43
CA GLU A 932 3.64 -43.81 1.94
C GLU A 932 3.20 -43.06 3.21
N THR A 933 4.13 -42.68 4.09
CA THR A 933 3.79 -41.86 5.28
C THR A 933 3.32 -40.47 4.88
N LEU A 934 3.99 -39.82 3.93
CA LEU A 934 3.56 -38.51 3.41
C LEU A 934 2.19 -38.59 2.72
N HIS A 935 1.93 -39.67 1.98
CA HIS A 935 0.62 -39.92 1.38
C HIS A 935 -0.46 -40.10 2.44
N GLY A 936 -0.17 -40.84 3.51
CA GLY A 936 -1.05 -40.99 4.66
C GLY A 936 -1.38 -39.65 5.33
N TRP A 937 -0.39 -38.79 5.58
CA TRP A 937 -0.59 -37.47 6.16
C TRP A 937 -1.44 -36.55 5.28
N LEU A 938 -1.19 -36.54 3.96
CA LEU A 938 -1.99 -35.76 3.02
C LEU A 938 -3.45 -36.25 3.00
N HIS A 939 -3.65 -37.57 3.05
CA HIS A 939 -4.98 -38.16 3.11
C HIS A 939 -5.71 -37.79 4.41
N SER A 940 -5.05 -37.92 5.57
CA SER A 940 -5.60 -37.46 6.87
C SER A 940 -5.97 -35.97 6.85
N ALA A 941 -5.09 -35.11 6.32
CA ALA A 941 -5.31 -33.68 6.24
C ALA A 941 -6.56 -33.31 5.42
N VAL A 942 -6.74 -33.96 4.27
CA VAL A 942 -7.90 -33.71 3.39
C VAL A 942 -9.19 -34.25 3.99
N GLN A 943 -9.14 -35.40 4.68
CA GLN A 943 -10.29 -35.96 5.37
C GLN A 943 -10.72 -35.18 6.63
N ALA A 944 -9.79 -34.46 7.26
CA ALA A 944 -10.07 -33.65 8.43
C ALA A 944 -10.85 -32.36 8.12
N PHE A 945 -10.99 -31.98 6.84
CA PHE A 945 -11.78 -30.82 6.45
C PHE A 945 -13.29 -31.04 6.67
N PRO A 946 -14.01 -30.07 7.26
CA PRO A 946 -15.46 -30.11 7.30
C PRO A 946 -16.05 -30.19 5.89
N ALA A 947 -17.15 -30.94 5.72
CA ALA A 947 -17.75 -31.23 4.42
C ALA A 947 -18.20 -29.99 3.62
N GLU A 948 -18.29 -28.84 4.29
CA GLU A 948 -18.64 -27.54 3.71
C GLU A 948 -17.45 -26.88 2.98
N TYR A 949 -16.21 -27.30 3.25
CA TYR A 949 -15.00 -26.70 2.68
C TYR A 949 -14.51 -27.34 1.39
N LEU A 950 -15.04 -28.49 0.99
CA LEU A 950 -14.63 -29.20 -0.23
C LEU A 950 -15.83 -29.50 -1.11
N ASN A 951 -15.66 -29.40 -2.43
CA ASN A 951 -16.69 -29.80 -3.36
C ASN A 951 -16.90 -31.32 -3.34
N GLN A 952 -18.09 -31.78 -3.73
CA GLN A 952 -18.43 -33.20 -3.76
C GLN A 952 -17.48 -33.98 -4.71
N GLY A 953 -16.71 -34.93 -4.16
CA GLY A 953 -15.70 -35.71 -4.92
C GLY A 953 -14.32 -35.06 -5.04
N GLU A 954 -14.12 -33.86 -4.51
CA GLU A 954 -12.83 -33.16 -4.55
C GLU A 954 -11.77 -33.83 -3.67
N ALA A 955 -12.14 -34.29 -2.48
CA ALA A 955 -11.24 -35.01 -1.57
C ALA A 955 -10.60 -36.26 -2.21
N GLU A 956 -11.38 -37.01 -3.00
CA GLU A 956 -10.94 -38.25 -3.66
C GLU A 956 -9.99 -37.99 -4.84
N THR A 957 -10.08 -36.82 -5.46
CA THR A 957 -9.25 -36.44 -6.62
C THR A 957 -7.98 -35.69 -6.22
N LEU A 958 -8.02 -34.93 -5.13
CA LEU A 958 -6.91 -34.09 -4.67
C LEU A 958 -5.70 -34.93 -4.22
N VAL A 959 -5.92 -35.95 -3.38
CA VAL A 959 -4.84 -36.74 -2.78
C VAL A 959 -3.97 -37.45 -3.83
N PRO A 960 -4.51 -38.17 -4.84
CA PRO A 960 -3.71 -38.79 -5.89
C PRO A 960 -2.94 -37.77 -6.76
N LEU A 961 -3.57 -36.65 -7.11
CA LEU A 961 -2.99 -35.61 -7.94
C LEU A 961 -1.78 -34.94 -7.24
N TRP A 962 -1.97 -34.54 -6.00
CA TRP A 962 -0.93 -33.90 -5.19
C TRP A 962 0.20 -34.87 -4.85
N SER A 963 -0.10 -36.14 -4.56
CA SER A 963 0.92 -37.16 -4.28
C SER A 963 1.84 -37.46 -5.46
N LYS A 964 1.33 -37.31 -6.70
CA LYS A 964 2.16 -37.39 -7.90
C LYS A 964 3.03 -36.14 -8.05
N ALA A 965 2.42 -34.95 -7.94
CA ALA A 965 3.12 -33.68 -8.06
C ALA A 965 4.24 -33.51 -7.00
N LEU A 966 4.00 -33.95 -5.76
CA LEU A 966 4.99 -33.93 -4.68
C LEU A 966 6.22 -34.80 -4.99
N ALA A 967 6.01 -35.97 -5.60
CA ALA A 967 7.12 -36.84 -5.96
C ALA A 967 7.97 -36.27 -7.10
N ASP A 968 7.32 -35.71 -8.12
CA ASP A 968 8.00 -35.02 -9.22
C ASP A 968 8.75 -33.78 -8.70
N ALA A 969 8.12 -32.98 -7.82
CA ALA A 969 8.75 -31.81 -7.21
C ALA A 969 9.92 -32.17 -6.27
N ALA A 970 9.83 -33.28 -5.54
CA ALA A 970 10.93 -33.80 -4.72
C ALA A 970 12.13 -34.21 -5.57
N ALA A 971 11.91 -34.90 -6.69
CA ALA A 971 12.97 -35.29 -7.60
C ALA A 971 13.71 -34.06 -8.18
N ASP A 972 12.95 -33.07 -8.65
CA ASP A 972 13.50 -31.80 -9.14
C ASP A 972 14.37 -31.08 -8.10
N TYR A 973 13.91 -31.03 -6.84
CA TYR A 973 14.63 -30.35 -5.76
C TYR A 973 15.95 -31.05 -5.39
N MET A 974 15.94 -32.37 -5.43
CA MET A 974 17.11 -33.20 -5.16
C MET A 974 18.14 -33.10 -6.29
N GLU A 975 17.69 -32.92 -7.53
CA GLU A 975 18.57 -32.71 -8.69
C GLU A 975 19.24 -31.33 -8.62
N SER A 976 18.49 -30.27 -8.30
CA SER A 976 19.04 -28.90 -8.20
C SER A 976 20.08 -28.75 -7.09
N LYS A 977 19.87 -29.37 -5.92
CA LYS A 977 20.85 -29.34 -4.81
C LYS A 977 22.11 -30.19 -5.07
N ARG A 978 22.09 -31.09 -6.07
CA ARG A 978 23.28 -31.88 -6.48
C ARG A 978 24.13 -31.19 -7.55
N SER A 979 23.53 -30.28 -8.33
CA SER A 979 24.21 -29.62 -9.46
C SER A 979 24.92 -28.32 -9.09
N ASP A 980 24.50 -27.61 -8.03
CA ASP A 980 25.05 -26.30 -7.67
C ASP A 980 26.02 -26.37 -6.48
N GLY A 981 27.32 -26.39 -6.79
CA GLY A 981 28.42 -26.18 -5.83
C GLY A 981 28.65 -24.72 -5.44
N VAL A 982 27.69 -23.82 -5.68
CA VAL A 982 27.77 -22.39 -5.34
C VAL A 982 26.50 -21.99 -4.62
N MET A 983 26.63 -21.51 -3.39
CA MET A 983 25.56 -20.95 -2.57
C MET A 983 24.81 -19.84 -3.32
N SER A 984 23.72 -20.17 -4.00
CA SER A 984 22.73 -19.21 -4.47
C SER A 984 21.39 -19.54 -3.82
N ASN A 985 20.85 -18.58 -3.06
CA ASN A 985 19.67 -18.76 -2.20
C ASN A 985 18.31 -18.82 -2.94
N PHE A 986 18.25 -19.29 -4.19
CA PHE A 986 17.00 -19.24 -4.99
C PHE A 986 16.69 -20.49 -5.83
N GLY A 987 16.82 -21.69 -5.25
CA GLY A 987 16.54 -22.97 -5.94
C GLY A 987 15.13 -23.58 -5.79
N HIS A 988 14.19 -22.93 -5.08
CA HIS A 988 12.85 -23.50 -4.87
C HIS A 988 11.95 -23.34 -6.11
N MET A 989 11.17 -24.37 -6.45
CA MET A 989 10.13 -24.33 -7.50
C MET A 989 10.58 -24.05 -8.95
N GLN A 990 11.86 -24.20 -9.28
CA GLN A 990 12.36 -23.96 -10.65
C GLN A 990 12.17 -25.15 -11.62
N GLY A 991 12.03 -26.37 -11.11
CA GLY A 991 11.79 -27.58 -11.91
C GLY A 991 10.36 -27.73 -12.43
N LYS A 992 10.14 -28.66 -13.37
CA LYS A 992 8.82 -28.90 -13.99
C LYS A 992 7.80 -29.40 -12.95
N GLY A 993 8.18 -30.35 -12.10
CA GLY A 993 7.40 -30.85 -10.97
C GLY A 993 7.15 -29.76 -9.92
N GLY A 994 8.16 -28.97 -9.58
CA GLY A 994 7.99 -27.82 -8.67
C GLY A 994 6.95 -26.80 -9.16
N ARG A 995 7.03 -26.40 -10.43
CA ARG A 995 6.02 -25.50 -11.05
C ARG A 995 4.62 -26.11 -11.07
N VAL A 996 4.50 -27.42 -11.30
CA VAL A 996 3.21 -28.13 -11.27
C VAL A 996 2.64 -28.13 -9.86
N LEU A 997 3.44 -28.46 -8.84
CA LEU A 997 3.00 -28.40 -7.44
C LEU A 997 2.54 -26.98 -7.06
N LYS A 998 3.31 -25.95 -7.40
CA LYS A 998 2.92 -24.55 -7.14
C LYS A 998 1.60 -24.17 -7.78
N ARG A 999 1.37 -24.65 -9.02
CA ARG A 999 0.13 -24.41 -9.75
C ARG A 999 -1.05 -25.08 -9.08
N LEU A 1000 -0.93 -26.36 -8.71
CA LEU A 1000 -2.00 -27.09 -8.02
C LEU A 1000 -2.36 -26.46 -6.66
N VAL A 1001 -1.34 -26.06 -5.89
CA VAL A 1001 -1.54 -25.35 -4.61
C VAL A 1001 -2.23 -24.01 -4.82
N ARG A 1002 -1.89 -23.28 -5.90
CA ARG A 1002 -2.55 -22.02 -6.26
C ARG A 1002 -4.00 -22.24 -6.68
N GLU A 1003 -4.25 -23.20 -7.57
CA GLU A 1003 -5.60 -23.54 -8.04
C GLU A 1003 -6.51 -23.91 -6.87
N PHE A 1004 -5.99 -24.68 -5.91
CA PHE A 1004 -6.70 -25.00 -4.67
C PHE A 1004 -6.98 -23.75 -3.82
N ALA A 1005 -5.98 -22.89 -3.59
CA ALA A 1005 -6.16 -21.66 -2.82
C ALA A 1005 -7.14 -20.68 -3.48
N ASP A 1006 -7.09 -20.54 -4.81
CA ASP A 1006 -7.99 -19.68 -5.59
C ASP A 1006 -9.44 -20.18 -5.52
N ALA A 1007 -9.66 -21.50 -5.61
CA ALA A 1007 -10.99 -22.10 -5.51
C ALA A 1007 -11.65 -21.93 -4.13
N HIS A 1008 -10.86 -21.77 -3.06
CA HIS A 1008 -11.32 -21.78 -1.67
C HIS A 1008 -11.10 -20.44 -0.93
N ARG A 1009 -10.82 -19.35 -1.65
CA ARG A 1009 -10.48 -18.02 -1.08
C ARG A 1009 -11.63 -17.31 -0.37
N ASN A 1010 -12.87 -17.54 -0.81
CA ASN A 1010 -14.07 -16.80 -0.37
C ASN A 1010 -14.97 -17.57 0.59
N MET A 1011 -14.52 -18.71 1.12
CA MET A 1011 -15.26 -19.38 2.18
C MET A 1011 -15.15 -18.57 3.47
N GLN A 1012 -16.29 -18.26 4.09
CA GLN A 1012 -16.32 -17.71 5.45
C GLN A 1012 -15.80 -18.81 6.38
N ILE A 1013 -14.56 -18.65 6.87
CA ILE A 1013 -13.95 -19.46 7.94
C ILE A 1013 -14.25 -18.81 9.27
#